data_AF-A0A941GSU2-F1
#
_entry.id   AF-A0A941GSU2-F1
#
_cell.length_a   1.000
_cell.length_b   1.000
_cell.length_c   1.000
_cell.angle_alpha   90.00
_cell.angle_beta   90.00
_cell.angle_gamma   90.00
#
_symmetry.space_group_name_H-M   'P 1'
#
loop_
_entity.id
_entity.type
_entity.pdbx_description
1 polymer ?
#
loop_
_entity_poly.entity_id
_entity_poly.type
_entity_poly.pdbx_seq_one_letter_code
_entity_poly.pdbx_strand_id
1 'polypeptide(L)'
;MTQLTLDPVTGKIGLTENNDTPSVLWDQAVQEAVVETSLGPTIASRAYAIIHTAMFDAWAAYDSTAIATQLGDDLQRPEIENTDENKTEAMSYAAYGVLKDLFPNQVEIFAELMESLGLDPNNTTTDTTTAAGIGNVTAATLLAVRHEDGSNQLGLDPNGTQGVPYSDISGYQPINNPETVINMERWTPERVPIDNPNGPIQQFLTPHWGDVIPFANIENLTLPDPEPFLLGEGTVDLFSKTITLEDGTVLDINKSLIGTVINPGFIEQAEEVVEISANLTDEEKMVAEFWENGGGTSFPPGTWMTFGQFVSARDEHTLDEDAQLFFTLANAEMDAGIATWGVKVDYDYTRPVRAIRELGKLGLIGEFDAKLGGYAIEAWAGPGEGTQKILATDFITYQTPGTNPSPPFAEYVSGHSTFSAAGATVLKLFAGEEFGGEITINTGESRFEPGITPTAPVTLEWETFEDAAAESGISRLYGGIHFEDGNLNGQNLGAQIGENAFEEAEFYINGGLGAAISLTPKTLKIVEGLNQEAVFEVNLTEATNTATVVCCTEDISTQSSQDYTDTNEILTFNPGETTKQITIPIINNNANELNETFKLILENPSNAVISNGEAIITITDTQAAKTTTKLSSRVENLTLTGVDNINGTGNNNSNILTGNSGNNRLFGLNGNDKLKGNGGNDLLDGGTGADTMRGGLGNDTYIINSSRDTVKESAGAGNDLIKSNQTYALGNNQEKLILTGTRNRNATGNNLNNNIKGNSGNNKIEGKGGNDTLIGNNGNDQLVGNAGNDQLTGGAGADRFIFNFIWDQIDSITDFKATQKDQIRIDASSFGGLLPENRLLPSGQFVIGAKASDANDRFIYNHGALFYDVDGVGGAAQVKIATLIGAPHLSANNIYLF
;
A
#
# COMPACT_ATOMS: atom_id res chain seq x y z
N MET A 1 19.29 23.54 -9.88
CA MET A 1 18.78 22.57 -8.88
C MET A 1 18.06 21.54 -9.71
N THR A 2 18.54 20.31 -9.65
CA THR A 2 17.94 19.24 -10.44
C THR A 2 16.52 18.97 -9.96
N GLN A 3 15.64 18.58 -10.88
CA GLN A 3 14.26 18.20 -10.59
C GLN A 3 13.93 16.89 -11.31
N LEU A 4 13.05 16.09 -10.71
CA LEU A 4 12.48 14.93 -11.35
C LEU A 4 11.57 15.36 -12.51
N THR A 5 11.54 14.55 -13.55
CA THR A 5 10.68 14.73 -14.73
C THR A 5 10.00 13.42 -15.07
N LEU A 6 8.80 13.50 -15.61
CA LEU A 6 8.02 12.36 -16.07
C LEU A 6 7.70 12.53 -17.55
N ASP A 7 8.08 11.57 -18.37
CA ASP A 7 7.58 11.49 -19.74
C ASP A 7 6.13 10.98 -19.71
N PRO A 8 5.14 11.79 -20.12
CA PRO A 8 3.72 11.42 -20.04
C PRO A 8 3.33 10.29 -21.00
N VAL A 9 4.17 9.96 -21.98
CA VAL A 9 3.93 8.88 -22.95
C VAL A 9 4.55 7.58 -22.48
N THR A 10 5.83 7.62 -22.11
CA THR A 10 6.58 6.41 -21.75
C THR A 10 6.47 6.07 -20.27
N GLY A 11 6.06 7.02 -19.43
CA GLY A 11 6.14 6.89 -17.97
C GLY A 11 7.57 6.90 -17.44
N LYS A 12 8.58 7.16 -18.29
CA LYS A 12 9.97 7.19 -17.89
C LYS A 12 10.23 8.39 -16.99
N ILE A 13 10.86 8.12 -15.84
CA ILE A 13 11.34 9.15 -14.92
C ILE A 13 12.74 9.56 -15.35
N GLY A 14 13.04 10.85 -15.28
CA GLY A 14 14.36 11.39 -15.59
C GLY A 14 14.63 12.69 -14.83
N LEU A 15 15.72 13.38 -15.16
CA LEU A 15 16.13 14.61 -14.47
C LEU A 15 16.25 15.80 -15.43
N THR A 16 16.06 17.01 -14.90
CA THR A 16 16.31 18.25 -15.66
C THR A 16 17.81 18.50 -15.91
N GLU A 17 18.67 18.11 -14.96
CA GLU A 17 20.13 18.25 -15.01
C GLU A 17 20.76 16.99 -14.39
N ASN A 18 21.69 16.34 -15.11
CA ASN A 18 22.41 15.16 -14.62
C ASN A 18 23.81 15.51 -14.12
N ASN A 19 24.36 14.66 -13.26
CA ASN A 19 25.78 14.60 -12.97
C ASN A 19 26.41 13.51 -13.86
N ASP A 20 27.21 13.90 -14.85
CA ASP A 20 27.70 13.01 -15.90
C ASP A 20 28.89 12.13 -15.44
N THR A 21 28.77 11.47 -14.28
CA THR A 21 29.73 10.45 -13.84
C THR A 21 29.57 9.18 -14.67
N PRO A 22 30.60 8.31 -14.78
CA PRO A 22 30.47 7.05 -15.50
C PRO A 22 29.30 6.20 -15.00
N SER A 23 29.08 6.10 -13.68
CA SER A 23 27.95 5.35 -13.10
C SER A 23 26.62 5.85 -13.62
N VAL A 24 26.38 7.16 -13.62
CA VAL A 24 25.11 7.75 -14.11
C VAL A 24 24.94 7.51 -15.61
N LEU A 25 25.97 7.73 -16.43
CA LEU A 25 25.89 7.56 -17.88
C LEU A 25 25.60 6.11 -18.28
N TRP A 26 26.29 5.15 -17.65
CA TRP A 26 26.10 3.73 -17.91
C TRP A 26 24.79 3.20 -17.33
N ASP A 27 24.32 3.75 -16.20
CA ASP A 27 22.98 3.47 -15.65
C ASP A 27 21.87 3.88 -16.62
N GLN A 28 21.98 5.07 -17.22
CA GLN A 28 21.02 5.54 -18.23
C GLN A 28 20.97 4.63 -19.46
N ALA A 29 22.14 4.15 -19.92
CA ALA A 29 22.24 3.26 -21.06
C ALA A 29 21.62 1.88 -20.78
N VAL A 30 21.83 1.30 -19.60
CA VAL A 30 21.18 0.03 -19.24
C VAL A 30 19.67 0.20 -19.04
N GLN A 31 19.22 1.32 -18.44
CA GLN A 31 17.79 1.61 -18.32
C GLN A 31 17.11 1.72 -19.69
N GLU A 32 17.78 2.33 -20.68
CA GLU A 32 17.29 2.36 -22.07
C GLU A 32 17.14 0.96 -22.66
N ALA A 33 18.16 0.11 -22.52
CA ALA A 33 18.07 -1.28 -22.98
C ALA A 33 16.97 -2.09 -22.27
N VAL A 34 16.75 -1.86 -20.96
CA VAL A 34 15.67 -2.49 -20.19
C VAL A 34 14.30 -2.05 -20.69
N VAL A 35 14.12 -0.75 -20.93
CA VAL A 35 12.88 -0.18 -21.50
C VAL A 35 12.59 -0.82 -22.86
N GLU A 36 13.57 -0.88 -23.76
CA GLU A 36 13.39 -1.43 -25.11
C GLU A 36 13.09 -2.92 -25.16
N THR A 37 13.64 -3.70 -24.21
CA THR A 37 13.50 -5.16 -24.18
C THR A 37 12.35 -5.66 -23.32
N SER A 38 11.92 -4.88 -22.33
CA SER A 38 10.75 -5.15 -21.47
C SER A 38 10.77 -6.53 -20.81
N LEU A 39 11.93 -6.97 -20.31
CA LEU A 39 12.15 -8.34 -19.80
C LEU A 39 11.50 -8.62 -18.43
N GLY A 40 11.05 -7.60 -17.71
CA GLY A 40 10.42 -7.72 -16.39
C GLY A 40 11.33 -7.27 -15.24
N PRO A 41 10.76 -7.05 -14.04
CA PRO A 41 11.48 -6.44 -12.91
C PRO A 41 12.62 -7.31 -12.35
N THR A 42 12.49 -8.64 -12.39
CA THR A 42 13.53 -9.57 -11.95
C THR A 42 14.79 -9.47 -12.80
N ILE A 43 14.62 -9.57 -14.12
CA ILE A 43 15.74 -9.48 -15.07
C ILE A 43 16.32 -8.05 -15.09
N ALA A 44 15.46 -7.02 -14.98
CA ALA A 44 15.89 -5.63 -14.93
C ALA A 44 16.76 -5.32 -13.70
N SER A 45 16.30 -5.65 -12.48
CA SER A 45 17.07 -5.44 -11.24
C SER A 45 18.44 -6.12 -11.29
N ARG A 46 18.49 -7.36 -11.79
CA ARG A 46 19.77 -8.07 -11.99
C ARG A 46 20.68 -7.41 -13.03
N ALA A 47 20.13 -6.86 -14.12
CA ALA A 47 20.93 -6.15 -15.10
C ALA A 47 21.61 -4.91 -14.50
N TYR A 48 20.89 -4.14 -13.69
CA TYR A 48 21.44 -3.00 -12.93
C TYR A 48 22.53 -3.45 -11.95
N ALA A 49 22.32 -4.55 -11.22
CA ALA A 49 23.32 -5.04 -10.27
C ALA A 49 24.63 -5.49 -10.95
N ILE A 50 24.54 -6.24 -12.06
CA ILE A 50 25.75 -6.78 -12.72
C ILE A 50 26.59 -5.67 -13.34
N ILE A 51 25.96 -4.68 -14.00
CA ILE A 51 26.71 -3.57 -14.59
C ILE A 51 27.42 -2.76 -13.51
N HIS A 52 26.73 -2.38 -12.44
CA HIS A 52 27.31 -1.55 -11.37
C HIS A 52 28.34 -2.33 -10.54
N THR A 53 28.18 -3.64 -10.37
CA THR A 53 29.21 -4.49 -9.76
C THR A 53 30.46 -4.59 -10.64
N ALA A 54 30.32 -4.72 -11.96
CA ALA A 54 31.47 -4.73 -12.87
C ALA A 54 32.20 -3.38 -12.88
N MET A 55 31.46 -2.27 -12.83
CA MET A 55 32.03 -0.93 -12.74
C MET A 55 32.75 -0.71 -11.41
N PHE A 56 32.14 -1.14 -10.30
CA PHE A 56 32.76 -1.11 -8.98
C PHE A 56 34.06 -1.92 -8.93
N ASP A 57 34.04 -3.16 -9.40
CA ASP A 57 35.24 -4.01 -9.41
C ASP A 57 36.38 -3.39 -10.26
N ALA A 58 36.04 -2.72 -11.37
CA ALA A 58 37.02 -2.03 -12.22
C ALA A 58 37.54 -0.73 -11.58
N TRP A 59 36.68 -0.03 -10.84
CA TRP A 59 37.03 1.14 -10.05
C TRP A 59 37.93 0.79 -8.85
N ALA A 60 37.62 -0.29 -8.13
CA ALA A 60 38.34 -0.76 -6.95
C ALA A 60 39.81 -1.04 -7.25
N ALA A 61 40.15 -1.44 -8.48
CA ALA A 61 41.53 -1.57 -8.92
C ALA A 61 42.37 -0.28 -8.75
N TYR A 62 41.75 0.90 -8.69
CA TYR A 62 42.43 2.18 -8.51
C TYR A 62 42.23 2.80 -7.13
N ASP A 63 41.22 2.37 -6.37
CA ASP A 63 41.01 2.87 -5.01
C ASP A 63 42.02 2.24 -4.05
N SER A 64 42.52 3.03 -3.10
CA SER A 64 43.59 2.57 -2.20
C SER A 64 43.16 1.54 -1.15
N THR A 65 41.85 1.37 -0.97
CA THR A 65 41.26 0.54 0.09
C THR A 65 40.34 -0.53 -0.49
N ALA A 66 39.44 -0.19 -1.41
CA ALA A 66 38.42 -1.11 -1.90
C ALA A 66 38.99 -2.36 -2.59
N ILE A 67 38.23 -3.46 -2.53
CA ILE A 67 38.56 -4.70 -3.22
C ILE A 67 37.43 -5.12 -4.17
N ALA A 68 37.79 -5.75 -5.28
CA ALA A 68 36.83 -6.28 -6.24
C ALA A 68 36.10 -7.52 -5.69
N THR A 69 34.82 -7.67 -6.02
CA THR A 69 33.96 -8.75 -5.53
C THR A 69 34.45 -10.15 -5.93
N GLN A 70 35.04 -10.28 -7.13
CA GLN A 70 35.51 -11.57 -7.65
C GLN A 70 37.02 -11.77 -7.56
N LEU A 71 37.79 -10.67 -7.60
CA LEU A 71 39.24 -10.70 -7.76
C LEU A 71 40.00 -10.13 -6.54
N GLY A 72 39.30 -9.69 -5.49
CA GLY A 72 39.94 -9.09 -4.32
C GLY A 72 40.82 -7.89 -4.72
N ASP A 73 42.05 -7.87 -4.22
CA ASP A 73 43.07 -6.85 -4.51
C ASP A 73 44.02 -7.22 -5.67
N ASP A 74 43.73 -8.31 -6.42
CA ASP A 74 44.64 -8.82 -7.46
C ASP A 74 44.90 -7.83 -8.61
N LEU A 75 43.97 -6.88 -8.84
CA LEU A 75 44.06 -5.87 -9.90
C LEU A 75 44.56 -4.51 -9.41
N GLN A 76 44.93 -4.38 -8.13
CA GLN A 76 45.31 -3.10 -7.52
C GLN A 76 46.43 -2.38 -8.30
N ARG A 77 46.20 -1.10 -8.57
CA ARG A 77 47.09 -0.23 -9.34
C ARG A 77 47.89 0.70 -8.43
N PRO A 78 49.10 1.11 -8.86
CA PRO A 78 49.88 2.10 -8.13
C PRO A 78 49.11 3.42 -7.99
N GLU A 79 49.22 4.09 -6.85
CA GLU A 79 48.54 5.36 -6.55
C GLU A 79 48.75 6.47 -7.61
N ILE A 80 49.87 6.44 -8.35
CA ILE A 80 50.11 7.39 -9.45
C ILE A 80 49.17 7.19 -10.66
N GLU A 81 48.57 6.02 -10.78
CA GLU A 81 47.59 5.67 -11.81
C GLU A 81 46.13 5.90 -11.35
N ASN A 82 45.92 6.24 -10.06
CA ASN A 82 44.62 6.60 -9.51
C ASN A 82 44.19 7.98 -10.03
N THR A 83 43.53 7.97 -11.19
CA THR A 83 43.06 9.17 -11.90
C THR A 83 41.67 8.93 -12.45
N ASP A 84 40.85 9.99 -12.51
CA ASP A 84 39.49 9.91 -13.05
C ASP A 84 39.45 9.41 -14.50
N GLU A 85 40.49 9.71 -15.30
CA GLU A 85 40.62 9.22 -16.69
C GLU A 85 40.74 7.68 -16.72
N ASN A 86 41.65 7.12 -15.92
CA ASN A 86 41.83 5.67 -15.85
C ASN A 86 40.61 4.97 -15.24
N LYS A 87 40.00 5.55 -14.20
CA LYS A 87 38.77 5.01 -13.59
C LYS A 87 37.61 5.02 -14.59
N THR A 88 37.39 6.14 -15.27
CA THR A 88 36.35 6.28 -16.31
C THR A 88 36.55 5.28 -17.42
N GLU A 89 37.78 5.13 -17.93
CA GLU A 89 38.09 4.15 -18.98
C GLU A 89 37.82 2.72 -18.50
N ALA A 90 38.33 2.33 -17.33
CA ALA A 90 38.18 0.98 -16.81
C ALA A 90 36.72 0.62 -16.52
N MET A 91 35.98 1.50 -15.84
CA MET A 91 34.55 1.34 -15.57
C MET A 91 33.75 1.21 -16.86
N SER A 92 34.06 2.02 -17.88
CA SER A 92 33.34 2.00 -19.16
C SER A 92 33.57 0.72 -19.95
N TYR A 93 34.81 0.20 -19.98
CA TYR A 93 35.07 -1.10 -20.60
C TYR A 93 34.42 -2.25 -19.83
N ALA A 94 34.32 -2.16 -18.49
CA ALA A 94 33.61 -3.15 -17.69
C ALA A 94 32.10 -3.13 -18.00
N ALA A 95 31.48 -1.96 -17.98
CA ALA A 95 30.07 -1.76 -18.31
C ALA A 95 29.74 -2.25 -19.73
N TYR A 96 30.50 -1.82 -20.73
CA TYR A 96 30.33 -2.25 -22.12
C TYR A 96 30.49 -3.78 -22.27
N GLY A 97 31.46 -4.36 -21.55
CA GLY A 97 31.70 -5.80 -21.51
C GLY A 97 30.50 -6.60 -21.00
N VAL A 98 29.86 -6.12 -19.93
CA VAL A 98 28.64 -6.69 -19.36
C VAL A 98 27.44 -6.49 -20.28
N LEU A 99 27.17 -5.26 -20.70
CA LEU A 99 25.91 -4.94 -21.38
C LEU A 99 25.79 -5.59 -22.76
N LYS A 100 26.89 -5.77 -23.50
CA LYS A 100 26.85 -6.52 -24.77
C LYS A 100 26.54 -8.01 -24.60
N ASP A 101 26.82 -8.57 -23.42
CA ASP A 101 26.49 -9.95 -23.08
C ASP A 101 25.03 -10.09 -22.64
N LEU A 102 24.55 -9.16 -21.79
CA LEU A 102 23.17 -9.13 -21.32
C LEU A 102 22.17 -8.76 -22.43
N PHE A 103 22.53 -7.80 -23.28
CA PHE A 103 21.67 -7.21 -24.30
C PHE A 103 22.34 -7.20 -25.68
N PRO A 104 22.56 -8.40 -26.29
CA PRO A 104 23.31 -8.52 -27.54
C PRO A 104 22.62 -7.85 -28.75
N ASN A 105 21.33 -7.50 -28.64
CA ASN A 105 20.59 -6.78 -29.67
C ASN A 105 20.59 -5.26 -29.49
N GLN A 106 21.12 -4.75 -28.36
CA GLN A 106 21.16 -3.33 -27.99
C GLN A 106 22.60 -2.78 -28.03
N VAL A 107 23.57 -3.54 -28.55
CA VAL A 107 25.00 -3.18 -28.54
C VAL A 107 25.29 -1.81 -29.17
N GLU A 108 24.47 -1.37 -30.12
CA GLU A 108 24.62 -0.05 -30.75
C GLU A 108 24.52 1.10 -29.73
N ILE A 109 23.57 1.03 -28.77
CA ILE A 109 23.41 2.01 -27.68
C ILE A 109 24.73 2.15 -26.90
N PHE A 110 25.32 1.02 -26.53
CA PHE A 110 26.53 0.99 -25.70
C PHE A 110 27.78 1.38 -26.48
N ALA A 111 27.86 1.03 -27.77
CA ALA A 111 28.96 1.42 -28.63
C ALA A 111 28.96 2.93 -28.89
N GLU A 112 27.80 3.54 -29.09
CA GLU A 112 27.67 5.00 -29.21
C GLU A 112 28.12 5.71 -27.94
N LEU A 113 27.78 5.19 -26.75
CA LEU A 113 28.26 5.73 -25.49
C LEU A 113 29.80 5.63 -25.37
N MET A 114 30.40 4.48 -25.69
CA MET A 114 31.86 4.32 -25.74
C MET A 114 32.53 5.37 -26.65
N GLU A 115 32.01 5.54 -27.87
CA GLU A 115 32.54 6.51 -28.83
C GLU A 115 32.39 7.95 -28.34
N SER A 116 31.27 8.27 -27.66
CA SER A 116 31.04 9.61 -27.09
C SER A 116 32.03 9.95 -25.97
N LEU A 117 32.49 8.94 -25.22
CA LEU A 117 33.54 9.04 -24.21
C LEU A 117 34.95 9.01 -24.81
N GLY A 118 35.09 8.86 -26.14
CA GLY A 118 36.37 8.78 -26.83
C GLY A 118 37.07 7.42 -26.74
N LEU A 119 36.34 6.37 -26.37
CA LEU A 119 36.84 5.01 -26.18
C LEU A 119 36.56 4.13 -27.42
N ASP A 120 37.45 3.18 -27.73
CA ASP A 120 37.25 2.24 -28.85
C ASP A 120 36.50 0.98 -28.38
N PRO A 121 35.24 0.75 -28.80
CA PRO A 121 34.47 -0.43 -28.40
C PRO A 121 35.06 -1.76 -28.93
N ASN A 122 36.01 -1.71 -29.88
CA ASN A 122 36.69 -2.90 -30.39
C ASN A 122 37.95 -3.29 -29.62
N ASN A 123 38.35 -2.48 -28.62
CA ASN A 123 39.51 -2.79 -27.80
C ASN A 123 39.19 -3.94 -26.83
N THR A 124 39.73 -5.12 -27.16
CA THR A 124 39.56 -6.37 -26.40
C THR A 124 40.82 -6.76 -25.63
N THR A 125 41.71 -5.81 -25.33
CA THR A 125 42.91 -6.08 -24.54
C THR A 125 42.55 -6.68 -23.18
N THR A 126 43.37 -7.64 -22.73
CA THR A 126 43.30 -8.23 -21.38
C THR A 126 44.56 -7.90 -20.57
N ASP A 127 45.37 -6.94 -21.05
CA ASP A 127 46.54 -6.43 -20.34
C ASP A 127 46.09 -5.59 -19.13
N THR A 128 46.09 -6.20 -17.94
CA THR A 128 45.69 -5.59 -16.68
C THR A 128 46.62 -4.46 -16.21
N THR A 129 47.65 -4.11 -17.00
CA THR A 129 48.41 -2.86 -16.82
C THR A 129 47.78 -1.65 -17.50
N THR A 130 46.68 -1.83 -18.22
CA THR A 130 45.91 -0.78 -18.89
C THR A 130 44.48 -0.71 -18.34
N ALA A 131 43.87 0.47 -18.33
CA ALA A 131 42.49 0.65 -17.85
C ALA A 131 41.48 -0.19 -18.65
N ALA A 132 41.57 -0.20 -19.97
CA ALA A 132 40.75 -1.07 -20.82
C ALA A 132 40.91 -2.57 -20.49
N GLY A 133 42.13 -3.01 -20.17
CA GLY A 133 42.38 -4.40 -19.80
C GLY A 133 41.79 -4.76 -18.44
N ILE A 134 41.87 -3.87 -17.46
CA ILE A 134 41.21 -4.03 -16.15
C ILE A 134 39.69 -4.16 -16.34
N GLY A 135 39.07 -3.25 -17.09
CA GLY A 135 37.63 -3.28 -17.34
C GLY A 135 37.17 -4.57 -18.04
N ASN A 136 37.86 -4.97 -19.12
CA ASN A 136 37.54 -6.19 -19.86
C ASN A 136 37.72 -7.48 -19.01
N VAL A 137 38.79 -7.57 -18.22
CA VAL A 137 39.04 -8.74 -17.35
C VAL A 137 38.00 -8.81 -16.24
N THR A 138 37.68 -7.69 -15.62
CA THR A 138 36.67 -7.60 -14.56
C THR A 138 35.29 -8.05 -15.06
N ALA A 139 34.82 -7.50 -16.17
CA ALA A 139 33.54 -7.90 -16.77
C ALA A 139 33.50 -9.39 -17.11
N ALA A 140 34.58 -9.93 -17.71
CA ALA A 140 34.64 -11.34 -18.06
C ALA A 140 34.60 -12.25 -16.82
N THR A 141 35.28 -11.87 -15.74
CA THR A 141 35.29 -12.64 -14.48
C THR A 141 33.91 -12.63 -13.82
N LEU A 142 33.28 -11.45 -13.70
CA LEU A 142 31.95 -11.34 -13.09
C LEU A 142 30.88 -12.10 -13.90
N LEU A 143 30.88 -11.97 -15.23
CA LEU A 143 29.94 -12.68 -16.10
C LEU A 143 30.10 -14.20 -15.98
N ALA A 144 31.33 -14.71 -15.85
CA ALA A 144 31.55 -16.15 -15.70
C ALA A 144 30.84 -16.73 -14.47
N VAL A 145 30.83 -15.99 -13.36
CA VAL A 145 30.09 -16.39 -12.15
C VAL A 145 28.59 -16.19 -12.34
N ARG A 146 28.19 -15.03 -12.88
CA ARG A 146 26.77 -14.69 -13.07
C ARG A 146 26.07 -15.55 -14.12
N HIS A 147 26.77 -16.17 -15.07
CA HIS A 147 26.17 -17.14 -15.99
C HIS A 147 25.70 -18.44 -15.30
N GLU A 148 26.24 -18.74 -14.11
CA GLU A 148 25.92 -19.95 -13.33
C GLU A 148 25.12 -19.65 -12.05
N ASP A 149 24.62 -18.43 -11.88
CA ASP A 149 24.02 -17.95 -10.63
C ASP A 149 22.56 -18.38 -10.40
N GLY A 150 22.04 -19.34 -11.15
CA GLY A 150 20.64 -19.77 -11.06
C GLY A 150 19.66 -18.98 -11.92
N SER A 151 20.01 -17.81 -12.47
CA SER A 151 19.09 -16.98 -13.27
C SER A 151 18.66 -17.60 -14.60
N ASN A 152 19.40 -18.61 -15.08
CA ASN A 152 19.27 -19.21 -16.40
C ASN A 152 19.36 -18.19 -17.56
N GLN A 153 20.19 -17.16 -17.42
CA GLN A 153 20.40 -16.15 -18.48
C GLN A 153 20.71 -16.77 -19.85
N LEU A 154 21.56 -17.81 -19.89
CA LEU A 154 21.94 -18.47 -21.14
C LEU A 154 20.83 -19.36 -21.71
N GLY A 155 19.75 -19.61 -20.96
CA GLY A 155 18.58 -20.36 -21.40
C GLY A 155 18.88 -21.85 -21.60
N LEU A 156 19.71 -22.47 -20.78
CA LEU A 156 20.01 -23.90 -20.89
C LEU A 156 18.86 -24.71 -20.26
N ASP A 157 18.39 -25.75 -20.95
CA ASP A 157 17.46 -26.71 -20.35
C ASP A 157 18.18 -27.58 -19.29
N PRO A 158 17.46 -28.32 -18.43
CA PRO A 158 18.08 -29.18 -17.41
C PRO A 158 19.02 -30.28 -17.97
N ASN A 159 19.04 -30.50 -19.28
CA ASN A 159 19.94 -31.44 -19.97
C ASN A 159 21.12 -30.73 -20.67
N GLY A 160 21.26 -29.40 -20.53
CA GLY A 160 22.31 -28.59 -21.16
C GLY A 160 22.05 -28.24 -22.63
N THR A 161 20.81 -28.35 -23.10
CA THR A 161 20.41 -27.96 -24.47
C THR A 161 20.05 -26.48 -24.52
N GLN A 162 20.45 -25.78 -25.58
CA GLN A 162 20.07 -24.38 -25.78
C GLN A 162 18.55 -24.22 -25.92
N GLY A 163 17.96 -23.51 -24.96
CA GLY A 163 16.58 -23.06 -24.89
C GLY A 163 16.48 -21.53 -24.96
N VAL A 164 15.46 -20.99 -24.29
CA VAL A 164 15.13 -19.54 -24.28
C VAL A 164 15.80 -18.89 -23.06
N PRO A 165 16.54 -17.77 -23.22
CA PRO A 165 17.10 -17.02 -22.10
C PRO A 165 16.08 -16.77 -20.98
N TYR A 166 16.50 -16.96 -19.73
CA TYR A 166 15.70 -16.80 -18.52
C TYR A 166 14.44 -17.69 -18.43
N SER A 167 14.35 -18.75 -19.25
CA SER A 167 13.23 -19.69 -19.14
C SER A 167 13.21 -20.40 -17.79
N ASP A 168 12.00 -20.67 -17.30
CA ASP A 168 11.77 -21.46 -16.08
C ASP A 168 12.50 -22.80 -16.10
N ILE A 169 13.22 -23.10 -15.01
CA ILE A 169 13.89 -24.36 -14.73
C ILE A 169 13.47 -25.00 -13.39
N SER A 170 12.61 -24.35 -12.60
CA SER A 170 12.13 -24.86 -11.31
C SER A 170 11.02 -25.90 -11.48
N GLY A 171 10.33 -25.87 -12.63
CA GLY A 171 9.20 -26.75 -12.91
C GLY A 171 7.92 -26.32 -12.20
N TYR A 172 7.84 -25.05 -11.77
CA TYR A 172 6.66 -24.46 -11.17
C TYR A 172 5.43 -24.68 -12.06
N GLN A 173 4.32 -25.11 -11.45
CA GLN A 173 3.03 -25.24 -12.12
C GLN A 173 1.94 -24.70 -11.19
N PRO A 174 1.14 -23.72 -11.62
CA PRO A 174 0.05 -23.20 -10.81
C PRO A 174 -1.00 -24.29 -10.61
N ILE A 175 -1.54 -24.40 -9.40
CA ILE A 175 -2.63 -25.34 -9.11
C ILE A 175 -3.93 -24.92 -9.79
N ASN A 176 -4.14 -23.62 -9.95
CA ASN A 176 -5.32 -23.06 -10.60
C ASN A 176 -5.08 -22.82 -12.09
N ASN A 177 -6.18 -22.71 -12.82
CA ASN A 177 -6.22 -22.13 -14.17
C ASN A 177 -7.49 -21.26 -14.28
N PRO A 178 -7.59 -20.38 -15.29
CA PRO A 178 -8.66 -19.38 -15.31
C PRO A 178 -10.06 -19.98 -15.48
N GLU A 179 -10.17 -21.20 -16.02
CA GLU A 179 -11.44 -21.92 -16.18
C GLU A 179 -11.85 -22.71 -14.93
N THR A 180 -10.88 -23.24 -14.19
CA THR A 180 -11.10 -24.07 -13.01
C THR A 180 -10.18 -23.66 -11.88
N VAL A 181 -10.72 -22.90 -10.93
CA VAL A 181 -10.07 -22.57 -9.67
C VAL A 181 -10.28 -23.73 -8.70
N ILE A 182 -9.18 -24.34 -8.27
CA ILE A 182 -9.15 -25.49 -7.34
C ILE A 182 -9.00 -24.99 -5.91
N ASN A 183 -8.12 -24.02 -5.68
CA ASN A 183 -7.88 -23.43 -4.37
C ASN A 183 -7.86 -21.90 -4.48
N MET A 184 -8.80 -21.22 -3.80
CA MET A 184 -8.93 -19.76 -3.88
C MET A 184 -7.80 -18.98 -3.20
N GLU A 185 -7.04 -19.60 -2.31
CA GLU A 185 -5.87 -19.00 -1.65
C GLU A 185 -4.65 -18.97 -2.58
N ARG A 186 -4.68 -19.76 -3.67
CA ARG A 186 -3.54 -19.91 -4.57
C ARG A 186 -3.68 -19.02 -5.80
N TRP A 187 -2.54 -18.62 -6.35
CA TRP A 187 -2.47 -17.76 -7.53
C TRP A 187 -3.16 -18.44 -8.71
N THR A 188 -3.82 -17.63 -9.53
CA THR A 188 -4.47 -18.09 -10.75
C THR A 188 -3.86 -17.34 -11.93
N PRO A 189 -3.26 -18.04 -12.90
CA PRO A 189 -2.81 -17.40 -14.13
C PRO A 189 -4.04 -16.93 -14.91
N GLU A 190 -4.18 -15.61 -15.04
CA GLU A 190 -5.37 -15.05 -15.66
C GLU A 190 -5.31 -15.05 -17.19
N ARG A 191 -6.47 -14.91 -17.82
CA ARG A 191 -6.50 -14.53 -19.24
C ARG A 191 -6.13 -13.06 -19.38
N VAL A 192 -5.58 -12.69 -20.53
CA VAL A 192 -5.20 -11.32 -20.84
C VAL A 192 -5.91 -10.89 -22.13
N PRO A 193 -6.96 -10.04 -22.08
CA PRO A 193 -7.67 -9.58 -20.88
C PRO A 193 -8.47 -10.69 -20.18
N ILE A 194 -8.80 -10.50 -18.89
CA ILE A 194 -9.35 -11.53 -17.98
C ILE A 194 -10.63 -12.21 -18.49
N ASP A 195 -11.51 -11.46 -19.14
CA ASP A 195 -12.79 -11.97 -19.65
C ASP A 195 -12.75 -12.34 -21.14
N ASN A 196 -11.58 -12.29 -21.78
CA ASN A 196 -11.43 -12.69 -23.18
C ASN A 196 -11.14 -14.20 -23.28
N PRO A 197 -12.10 -15.06 -23.70
CA PRO A 197 -11.90 -16.51 -23.74
C PRO A 197 -10.83 -16.97 -24.75
N ASN A 198 -10.41 -16.09 -25.66
CA ASN A 198 -9.33 -16.35 -26.62
C ASN A 198 -8.03 -15.62 -26.25
N GLY A 199 -8.00 -14.89 -25.13
CA GLY A 199 -6.81 -14.21 -24.64
C GLY A 199 -5.74 -15.20 -24.20
N PRO A 200 -4.44 -14.86 -24.33
CA PRO A 200 -3.36 -15.66 -23.77
C PRO A 200 -3.54 -15.82 -22.25
N ILE A 201 -3.08 -16.95 -21.72
CA ILE A 201 -3.04 -17.23 -20.29
C ILE A 201 -1.67 -16.77 -19.77
N GLN A 202 -1.67 -16.08 -18.64
CA GLN A 202 -0.45 -15.65 -17.97
C GLN A 202 0.47 -16.84 -17.67
N GLN A 203 1.77 -16.60 -17.75
CA GLN A 203 2.79 -17.53 -17.29
C GLN A 203 3.52 -16.85 -16.14
N PHE A 204 3.83 -17.61 -15.09
CA PHE A 204 4.58 -17.05 -13.96
C PHE A 204 5.92 -16.51 -14.48
N LEU A 205 6.18 -15.24 -14.28
CA LEU A 205 7.44 -14.62 -14.68
C LEU A 205 8.58 -15.14 -13.80
N THR A 206 9.55 -15.83 -14.38
CA THR A 206 10.79 -16.29 -13.72
C THR A 206 10.56 -16.96 -12.34
N PRO A 207 9.80 -18.06 -12.23
CA PRO A 207 9.50 -18.68 -10.93
C PRO A 207 10.73 -19.30 -10.24
N HIS A 208 11.85 -19.49 -10.95
CA HIS A 208 13.11 -19.95 -10.36
C HIS A 208 13.92 -18.82 -9.69
N TRP A 209 13.44 -17.58 -9.70
CA TRP A 209 14.27 -16.42 -9.33
C TRP A 209 14.69 -16.40 -7.86
N GLY A 210 13.96 -17.08 -6.97
CA GLY A 210 14.37 -17.27 -5.58
C GLY A 210 15.64 -18.11 -5.41
N ASP A 211 16.03 -18.89 -6.44
CA ASP A 211 17.26 -19.68 -6.46
C ASP A 211 18.47 -18.89 -7.02
N VAL A 212 18.28 -17.62 -7.40
CA VAL A 212 19.39 -16.80 -7.89
C VAL A 212 20.33 -16.47 -6.73
N ILE A 213 21.65 -16.57 -6.96
CA ILE A 213 22.65 -16.26 -5.93
C ILE A 213 22.59 -14.75 -5.60
N PRO A 214 22.23 -14.38 -4.36
CA PRO A 214 22.13 -12.98 -3.96
C PRO A 214 23.52 -12.35 -3.79
N PHE A 215 23.55 -11.02 -3.70
CA PHE A 215 24.75 -10.27 -3.33
C PHE A 215 25.01 -10.35 -1.83
N ALA A 216 24.04 -9.95 -1.02
CA ALA A 216 24.10 -10.01 0.43
C ALA A 216 23.37 -11.23 0.99
N ASN A 217 23.61 -11.54 2.25
CA ASN A 217 22.86 -12.59 2.93
C ASN A 217 21.39 -12.17 3.11
N ILE A 218 20.48 -12.93 2.52
CA ILE A 218 19.03 -12.77 2.66
C ILE A 218 18.37 -14.00 3.32
N GLU A 219 19.17 -14.90 3.89
CA GLU A 219 18.68 -16.06 4.65
C GLU A 219 18.14 -15.64 6.03
N ASN A 220 17.05 -16.27 6.48
CA ASN A 220 16.37 -16.07 7.78
C ASN A 220 15.52 -14.80 7.95
N LEU A 221 15.17 -14.10 6.86
CA LEU A 221 14.17 -13.02 6.90
C LEU A 221 12.79 -13.61 7.25
N THR A 222 12.26 -13.27 8.42
CA THR A 222 10.97 -13.80 8.90
C THR A 222 9.85 -12.87 8.46
N LEU A 223 8.84 -13.43 7.77
CA LEU A 223 7.63 -12.72 7.40
C LEU A 223 6.41 -13.35 8.08
N PRO A 224 5.39 -12.56 8.42
CA PRO A 224 4.08 -13.10 8.79
C PRO A 224 3.52 -13.96 7.65
N ASP A 225 2.73 -14.97 7.99
CA ASP A 225 1.96 -15.71 6.99
C ASP A 225 0.82 -14.82 6.45
N PRO A 226 0.50 -14.90 5.14
CA PRO A 226 -0.67 -14.22 4.60
C PRO A 226 -1.96 -14.84 5.14
N GLU A 227 -3.04 -14.06 5.17
CA GLU A 227 -4.31 -14.47 5.75
C GLU A 227 -4.84 -15.77 5.09
N PRO A 228 -5.03 -16.88 5.83
CA PRO A 228 -5.65 -18.09 5.27
C PRO A 228 -7.17 -17.91 5.13
N PHE A 229 -7.84 -18.66 4.26
CA PHE A 229 -9.31 -18.59 4.14
C PHE A 229 -10.02 -19.22 5.35
N LEU A 230 -9.44 -20.23 5.97
CA LEU A 230 -10.01 -20.92 7.15
C LEU A 230 -9.26 -20.53 8.44
N LEU A 231 -9.99 -20.42 9.55
CA LEU A 231 -9.42 -20.18 10.90
C LEU A 231 -8.74 -21.43 11.51
N GLY A 232 -8.87 -22.58 10.86
CA GLY A 232 -8.31 -23.85 11.32
C GLY A 232 -8.30 -24.89 10.21
N GLU A 233 -7.93 -26.12 10.57
CA GLU A 233 -7.74 -27.22 9.62
C GLU A 233 -9.06 -27.65 8.94
N GLY A 234 -8.99 -27.78 7.62
CA GLY A 234 -10.13 -28.20 6.80
C GLY A 234 -9.83 -28.19 5.31
N THR A 235 -10.81 -28.58 4.51
CA THR A 235 -10.73 -28.56 3.04
C THR A 235 -11.91 -27.81 2.46
N VAL A 236 -11.64 -27.00 1.42
CA VAL A 236 -12.65 -26.21 0.70
C VAL A 236 -12.91 -26.86 -0.65
N ASP A 237 -14.17 -27.10 -0.98
CA ASP A 237 -14.60 -27.51 -2.33
C ASP A 237 -15.42 -26.37 -2.95
N LEU A 238 -14.78 -25.64 -3.86
CA LEU A 238 -15.38 -24.50 -4.56
C LEU A 238 -16.49 -24.90 -5.54
N PHE A 239 -16.50 -26.14 -6.03
CA PHE A 239 -17.53 -26.63 -6.95
C PHE A 239 -18.82 -26.99 -6.21
N SER A 240 -18.70 -27.75 -5.12
CA SER A 240 -19.85 -28.07 -4.26
C SER A 240 -20.23 -26.95 -3.32
N LYS A 241 -19.37 -25.93 -3.16
CA LYS A 241 -19.49 -24.80 -2.22
C LYS A 241 -19.58 -25.27 -0.77
N THR A 242 -18.71 -26.21 -0.39
CA THR A 242 -18.69 -26.76 0.96
C THR A 242 -17.31 -26.68 1.61
N ILE A 243 -17.29 -26.67 2.94
CA ILE A 243 -16.09 -26.82 3.78
C ILE A 243 -16.22 -28.14 4.54
N THR A 244 -15.18 -28.97 4.50
CA THR A 244 -15.06 -30.17 5.34
C THR A 244 -14.03 -29.90 6.44
N LEU A 245 -14.48 -29.86 7.70
CA LEU A 245 -13.62 -29.68 8.88
C LEU A 245 -12.79 -30.95 9.18
N GLU A 246 -11.76 -30.81 10.01
CA GLU A 246 -10.88 -31.92 10.42
C GLU A 246 -11.64 -33.13 11.01
N ASP A 247 -12.75 -32.90 11.70
CA ASP A 247 -13.60 -33.96 12.28
C ASP A 247 -14.53 -34.66 11.27
N GLY A 248 -14.49 -34.24 10.00
CA GLY A 248 -15.31 -34.74 8.90
C GLY A 248 -16.67 -34.06 8.75
N THR A 249 -16.99 -33.04 9.55
CA THR A 249 -18.21 -32.24 9.40
C THR A 249 -18.17 -31.45 8.09
N VAL A 250 -19.26 -31.55 7.30
CA VAL A 250 -19.42 -30.81 6.04
C VAL A 250 -20.40 -29.66 6.23
N LEU A 251 -19.99 -28.45 5.89
CA LEU A 251 -20.74 -27.21 6.02
C LEU A 251 -20.89 -26.54 4.65
N ASP A 252 -22.08 -26.02 4.33
CA ASP A 252 -22.28 -25.18 3.14
C ASP A 252 -21.65 -23.81 3.37
N ILE A 253 -20.86 -23.33 2.41
CA ILE A 253 -20.21 -22.02 2.48
C ILE A 253 -21.27 -20.92 2.47
N ASN A 254 -21.27 -20.06 3.49
CA ASN A 254 -22.14 -18.90 3.59
C ASN A 254 -21.61 -17.88 4.62
N LYS A 255 -22.13 -16.64 4.60
CA LYS A 255 -21.69 -15.53 5.46
C LYS A 255 -21.74 -15.84 6.97
N SER A 256 -22.60 -16.74 7.45
CA SER A 256 -22.68 -17.05 8.89
C SER A 256 -21.47 -17.82 9.43
N LEU A 257 -20.61 -18.34 8.55
CA LEU A 257 -19.38 -19.04 8.92
C LEU A 257 -18.19 -18.09 9.12
N ILE A 258 -18.31 -16.81 8.72
CA ILE A 258 -17.29 -15.79 8.93
C ILE A 258 -17.09 -15.56 10.43
N GLY A 259 -15.83 -15.57 10.88
CA GLY A 259 -15.47 -15.42 12.30
C GLY A 259 -15.64 -16.68 13.15
N THR A 260 -16.13 -17.79 12.57
CA THR A 260 -16.26 -19.08 13.27
C THR A 260 -15.49 -20.20 12.59
N VAL A 261 -15.53 -20.27 11.26
CA VAL A 261 -14.80 -21.25 10.43
C VAL A 261 -14.01 -20.52 9.35
N ILE A 262 -14.63 -19.57 8.67
CA ILE A 262 -13.99 -18.72 7.65
C ILE A 262 -13.29 -17.57 8.37
N ASN A 263 -12.04 -17.33 8.00
CA ASN A 263 -11.23 -16.25 8.52
C ASN A 263 -11.80 -14.90 8.06
N PRO A 264 -12.21 -14.01 8.99
CA PRO A 264 -12.66 -12.67 8.63
C PRO A 264 -11.56 -11.85 7.96
N GLY A 265 -10.27 -12.04 8.30
CA GLY A 265 -9.16 -11.32 7.69
C GLY A 265 -9.08 -11.50 6.17
N PHE A 266 -9.25 -12.74 5.69
CA PHE A 266 -9.27 -13.03 4.24
C PHE A 266 -10.43 -12.36 3.49
N ILE A 267 -11.56 -12.14 4.17
CA ILE A 267 -12.72 -11.44 3.60
C ILE A 267 -12.48 -9.94 3.63
N GLU A 268 -12.06 -9.41 4.78
CA GLU A 268 -11.81 -7.99 5.01
C GLU A 268 -10.80 -7.42 4.00
N GLN A 269 -9.68 -8.11 3.72
CA GLN A 269 -8.69 -7.64 2.75
C GLN A 269 -9.27 -7.52 1.31
N ALA A 270 -10.22 -8.38 0.93
CA ALA A 270 -10.86 -8.31 -0.38
C ALA A 270 -11.91 -7.20 -0.42
N GLU A 271 -12.67 -7.02 0.66
CA GLU A 271 -13.64 -5.93 0.79
C GLU A 271 -12.95 -4.55 0.82
N GLU A 272 -11.78 -4.46 1.44
CA GLU A 272 -10.95 -3.24 1.44
C GLU A 272 -10.54 -2.83 0.03
N VAL A 273 -10.04 -3.77 -0.79
CA VAL A 273 -9.68 -3.48 -2.19
C VAL A 273 -10.90 -3.05 -3.01
N VAL A 274 -12.06 -3.65 -2.75
CA VAL A 274 -13.34 -3.23 -3.38
C VAL A 274 -13.71 -1.81 -2.94
N GLU A 275 -13.59 -1.50 -1.66
CA GLU A 275 -13.88 -0.17 -1.12
C GLU A 275 -12.95 0.90 -1.69
N ILE A 276 -11.66 0.63 -1.77
CA ILE A 276 -10.67 1.51 -2.40
C ILE A 276 -11.04 1.73 -3.87
N SER A 277 -11.29 0.66 -4.63
CA SER A 277 -11.70 0.73 -6.03
C SER A 277 -12.96 1.59 -6.22
N ALA A 278 -13.93 1.51 -5.31
CA ALA A 278 -15.16 2.28 -5.37
C ALA A 278 -14.97 3.78 -5.12
N ASN A 279 -13.88 4.18 -4.45
CA ASN A 279 -13.66 5.53 -3.97
C ASN A 279 -12.43 6.23 -4.57
N LEU A 280 -11.77 5.61 -5.55
CA LEU A 280 -10.58 6.15 -6.22
C LEU A 280 -10.74 7.62 -6.64
N THR A 281 -9.95 8.48 -6.02
CA THR A 281 -9.79 9.89 -6.40
C THR A 281 -8.82 10.06 -7.57
N ASP A 282 -8.82 11.24 -8.19
CA ASP A 282 -7.86 11.57 -9.26
C ASP A 282 -6.40 11.45 -8.76
N GLU A 283 -6.13 11.86 -7.52
CA GLU A 283 -4.81 11.77 -6.91
C GLU A 283 -4.36 10.32 -6.71
N GLU A 284 -5.21 9.48 -6.11
CA GLU A 284 -4.91 8.06 -5.89
C GLU A 284 -4.72 7.29 -7.20
N LYS A 285 -5.47 7.66 -8.25
CA LYS A 285 -5.27 7.14 -9.60
C LYS A 285 -3.91 7.53 -10.17
N MET A 286 -3.50 8.78 -10.00
CA MET A 286 -2.18 9.25 -10.45
C MET A 286 -1.06 8.58 -9.68
N VAL A 287 -1.21 8.37 -8.37
CA VAL A 287 -0.29 7.57 -7.55
C VAL A 287 -0.19 6.14 -8.09
N ALA A 288 -1.32 5.48 -8.37
CA ALA A 288 -1.34 4.12 -8.93
C ALA A 288 -0.62 4.04 -10.30
N GLU A 289 -0.85 5.03 -11.17
CA GLU A 289 -0.28 5.09 -12.52
C GLU A 289 1.20 5.43 -12.54
N PHE A 290 1.63 6.37 -11.70
CA PHE A 290 3.02 6.80 -11.59
C PHE A 290 3.90 5.64 -11.14
N TRP A 291 3.49 4.95 -10.07
CA TRP A 291 4.24 3.82 -9.53
C TRP A 291 4.00 2.51 -10.29
N GLU A 292 3.17 2.47 -11.33
CA GLU A 292 2.82 1.23 -12.04
C GLU A 292 4.05 0.51 -12.61
N ASN A 293 4.98 1.27 -13.19
CA ASN A 293 6.29 0.82 -13.66
C ASN A 293 6.27 -0.54 -14.38
N GLY A 294 5.34 -0.72 -15.32
CA GLY A 294 5.17 -1.95 -16.08
C GLY A 294 6.11 -2.09 -17.29
N GLY A 295 5.79 -3.02 -18.18
CA GLY A 295 6.56 -3.23 -19.42
C GLY A 295 6.62 -1.95 -20.27
N GLY A 296 7.79 -1.68 -20.86
CA GLY A 296 8.08 -0.43 -21.57
C GLY A 296 8.56 0.71 -20.66
N THR A 297 8.80 0.45 -19.38
CA THR A 297 9.45 1.37 -18.42
C THR A 297 10.76 0.78 -17.91
N SER A 298 11.47 1.49 -17.03
CA SER A 298 12.67 0.98 -16.35
C SER A 298 12.35 0.03 -15.18
N PHE A 299 11.06 -0.29 -14.97
CA PHE A 299 10.52 -1.06 -13.84
C PHE A 299 10.79 -0.37 -12.48
N PRO A 300 10.23 -0.86 -11.36
CA PRO A 300 10.51 -0.30 -10.04
C PRO A 300 11.99 -0.13 -9.73
N PRO A 301 12.85 -1.14 -9.91
CA PRO A 301 14.28 -0.98 -9.60
C PRO A 301 14.91 0.18 -10.39
N GLY A 302 14.56 0.38 -11.67
CA GLY A 302 15.10 1.49 -12.47
C GLY A 302 14.60 2.86 -12.03
N THR A 303 13.41 2.95 -11.44
CA THR A 303 12.92 4.19 -10.79
C THR A 303 13.83 4.56 -9.62
N TRP A 304 14.19 3.58 -8.79
CA TRP A 304 15.09 3.80 -7.65
C TRP A 304 16.53 4.08 -8.09
N MET A 305 17.01 3.47 -9.18
CA MET A 305 18.27 3.88 -9.82
C MET A 305 18.24 5.34 -10.26
N THR A 306 17.12 5.81 -10.80
CA THR A 306 16.93 7.22 -11.20
C THR A 306 16.90 8.16 -9.99
N PHE A 307 16.37 7.72 -8.85
CA PHE A 307 16.50 8.48 -7.60
C PHE A 307 17.94 8.53 -7.09
N GLY A 308 18.74 7.48 -7.33
CA GLY A 308 20.20 7.54 -7.14
C GLY A 308 20.87 8.60 -8.02
N GLN A 309 20.46 8.72 -9.29
CA GLN A 309 20.93 9.79 -10.18
C GLN A 309 20.52 11.18 -9.66
N PHE A 310 19.31 11.30 -9.09
CA PHE A 310 18.84 12.54 -8.48
C PHE A 310 19.73 12.95 -7.30
N VAL A 311 20.05 12.00 -6.41
CA VAL A 311 20.97 12.23 -5.28
C VAL A 311 22.35 12.66 -5.79
N SER A 312 22.92 11.95 -6.76
CA SER A 312 24.20 12.30 -7.36
C SER A 312 24.22 13.75 -7.90
N ALA A 313 23.18 14.16 -8.62
CA ALA A 313 23.06 15.50 -9.17
C ALA A 313 22.73 16.59 -8.13
N ARG A 314 21.96 16.25 -7.08
CA ARG A 314 21.61 17.17 -5.99
C ARG A 314 22.83 17.48 -5.12
N ASP A 315 23.61 16.43 -4.81
CA ASP A 315 24.69 16.50 -3.84
C ASP A 315 26.08 16.67 -4.48
N GLU A 316 26.12 16.82 -5.82
CA GLU A 316 27.34 17.02 -6.62
C GLU A 316 28.38 15.91 -6.42
N HIS A 317 27.92 14.66 -6.41
CA HIS A 317 28.79 13.50 -6.16
C HIS A 317 29.99 13.43 -7.12
N THR A 318 31.10 12.95 -6.60
CA THR A 318 32.27 12.54 -7.39
C THR A 318 32.04 11.19 -8.06
N LEU A 319 32.91 10.85 -9.01
CA LEU A 319 32.96 9.51 -9.62
C LEU A 319 33.11 8.41 -8.55
N ASP A 320 33.90 8.65 -7.50
CA ASP A 320 34.19 7.67 -6.46
C ASP A 320 32.98 7.42 -5.54
N GLU A 321 32.24 8.48 -5.21
CA GLU A 321 30.99 8.39 -4.43
C GLU A 321 29.90 7.66 -5.23
N ASP A 322 29.78 7.96 -6.52
CA ASP A 322 28.81 7.29 -7.40
C ASP A 322 29.18 5.84 -7.70
N ALA A 323 30.46 5.47 -7.72
CA ALA A 323 30.87 4.07 -7.84
C ALA A 323 30.35 3.23 -6.65
N GLN A 324 30.37 3.80 -5.44
CA GLN A 324 29.93 3.14 -4.21
C GLN A 324 28.40 3.13 -4.07
N LEU A 325 27.75 4.28 -4.34
CA LEU A 325 26.30 4.41 -4.25
C LEU A 325 25.60 3.44 -5.20
N PHE A 326 25.94 3.47 -6.49
CA PHE A 326 25.23 2.67 -7.49
C PHE A 326 25.54 1.17 -7.36
N PHE A 327 26.75 0.81 -6.91
CA PHE A 327 27.08 -0.57 -6.54
C PHE A 327 26.15 -1.11 -5.45
N THR A 328 26.00 -0.34 -4.36
CA THR A 328 25.17 -0.75 -3.22
C THR A 328 23.69 -0.78 -3.60
N LEU A 329 23.20 0.29 -4.22
CA LEU A 329 21.80 0.45 -4.60
C LEU A 329 21.35 -0.64 -5.57
N ALA A 330 22.12 -0.89 -6.64
CA ALA A 330 21.73 -1.85 -7.65
C ALA A 330 21.72 -3.28 -7.12
N ASN A 331 22.66 -3.64 -6.23
CA ASN A 331 22.66 -4.96 -5.60
C ASN A 331 21.51 -5.13 -4.61
N ALA A 332 21.14 -4.09 -3.85
CA ALA A 332 19.95 -4.11 -2.99
C ALA A 332 18.67 -4.34 -3.81
N GLU A 333 18.55 -3.69 -4.97
CA GLU A 333 17.43 -3.92 -5.89
C GLU A 333 17.38 -5.36 -6.41
N MET A 334 18.52 -5.95 -6.79
CA MET A 334 18.57 -7.35 -7.21
C MET A 334 18.14 -8.30 -6.08
N ASP A 335 18.69 -8.14 -4.88
CA ASP A 335 18.38 -9.00 -3.73
C ASP A 335 16.91 -8.88 -3.31
N ALA A 336 16.33 -7.67 -3.41
CA ALA A 336 14.90 -7.44 -3.21
C ALA A 336 14.06 -8.26 -4.19
N GLY A 337 14.49 -8.35 -5.44
CA GLY A 337 13.88 -9.19 -6.47
C GLY A 337 13.97 -10.68 -6.15
N ILE A 338 15.14 -11.15 -5.71
CA ILE A 338 15.40 -12.56 -5.36
C ILE A 338 14.50 -12.98 -4.18
N ALA A 339 14.57 -12.26 -3.06
CA ALA A 339 13.81 -12.58 -1.85
C ALA A 339 12.30 -12.56 -2.11
N THR A 340 11.83 -11.52 -2.80
CA THR A 340 10.40 -11.40 -3.13
C THR A 340 9.92 -12.58 -3.97
N TRP A 341 10.67 -12.98 -5.00
CA TRP A 341 10.23 -14.07 -5.88
C TRP A 341 10.26 -15.43 -5.19
N GLY A 342 11.20 -15.67 -4.27
CA GLY A 342 11.19 -16.84 -3.39
C GLY A 342 9.88 -16.91 -2.59
N VAL A 343 9.55 -15.85 -1.87
CA VAL A 343 8.31 -15.74 -1.07
C VAL A 343 7.05 -15.94 -1.94
N LYS A 344 7.03 -15.34 -3.14
CA LYS A 344 5.90 -15.46 -4.07
C LYS A 344 5.65 -16.89 -4.50
N VAL A 345 6.70 -17.66 -4.74
CA VAL A 345 6.57 -19.06 -5.16
C VAL A 345 6.22 -19.95 -3.97
N ASP A 346 6.78 -19.69 -2.79
CA ASP A 346 6.52 -20.46 -1.56
C ASP A 346 5.05 -20.36 -1.12
N TYR A 347 4.52 -19.14 -1.04
CA TYR A 347 3.11 -18.94 -0.68
C TYR A 347 2.16 -19.12 -1.85
N ASP A 348 2.61 -18.87 -3.09
CA ASP A 348 1.79 -18.92 -4.30
C ASP A 348 0.44 -18.22 -4.11
N TYR A 349 0.44 -17.07 -3.43
CA TYR A 349 -0.78 -16.48 -2.87
C TYR A 349 -1.65 -15.78 -3.93
N THR A 350 -2.97 -15.83 -3.72
CA THR A 350 -3.99 -15.31 -4.62
C THR A 350 -3.94 -13.79 -4.78
N ARG A 351 -4.31 -13.30 -5.97
CA ARG A 351 -4.40 -11.86 -6.27
C ARG A 351 -5.79 -11.32 -5.92
N PRO A 352 -5.94 -10.01 -5.59
CA PRO A 352 -7.23 -9.44 -5.22
C PRO A 352 -8.32 -9.67 -6.27
N VAL A 353 -8.01 -9.47 -7.56
CA VAL A 353 -8.96 -9.69 -8.65
C VAL A 353 -9.58 -11.10 -8.63
N ARG A 354 -8.78 -12.12 -8.32
CA ARG A 354 -9.26 -13.50 -8.26
C ARG A 354 -10.01 -13.76 -6.96
N ALA A 355 -9.47 -13.32 -5.82
CA ALA A 355 -10.12 -13.47 -4.52
C ALA A 355 -11.52 -12.83 -4.52
N ILE A 356 -11.64 -11.58 -4.96
CA ILE A 356 -12.92 -10.85 -5.06
C ILE A 356 -13.92 -11.61 -5.95
N ARG A 357 -13.48 -12.05 -7.13
CA ARG A 357 -14.35 -12.79 -8.06
C ARG A 357 -14.83 -14.11 -7.47
N GLU A 358 -13.99 -14.88 -6.79
CA GLU A 358 -14.40 -16.16 -6.18
C GLU A 358 -15.27 -15.95 -4.93
N LEU A 359 -14.94 -15.00 -4.06
CA LEU A 359 -15.76 -14.65 -2.89
C LEU A 359 -17.16 -14.18 -3.32
N GLY A 360 -17.24 -13.42 -4.42
CA GLY A 360 -18.49 -13.02 -5.05
C GLY A 360 -19.34 -14.20 -5.54
N LYS A 361 -18.72 -15.23 -6.15
CA LYS A 361 -19.44 -16.46 -6.56
C LYS A 361 -19.99 -17.25 -5.38
N LEU A 362 -19.32 -17.20 -4.24
CA LEU A 362 -19.74 -17.84 -3.00
C LEU A 362 -20.75 -17.01 -2.20
N GLY A 363 -20.94 -15.74 -2.56
CA GLY A 363 -21.82 -14.82 -1.82
C GLY A 363 -21.27 -14.41 -0.46
N LEU A 364 -19.94 -14.44 -0.31
CA LEU A 364 -19.27 -14.03 0.92
C LEU A 364 -19.03 -12.52 0.95
N ILE A 365 -18.89 -11.88 -0.22
CA ILE A 365 -18.83 -10.42 -0.37
C ILE A 365 -19.96 -9.91 -1.27
N GLY A 366 -20.30 -8.64 -1.13
CA GLY A 366 -21.36 -7.99 -1.91
C GLY A 366 -22.76 -8.42 -1.50
N GLU A 367 -23.75 -7.82 -2.16
CA GLU A 367 -25.18 -8.04 -1.90
C GLU A 367 -25.87 -8.64 -3.14
N PHE A 368 -26.77 -9.61 -2.93
CA PHE A 368 -27.43 -10.28 -4.05
C PHE A 368 -28.32 -9.30 -4.83
N ASP A 369 -28.02 -9.10 -6.11
CA ASP A 369 -28.77 -8.26 -7.02
C ASP A 369 -29.48 -9.14 -8.07
N ALA A 370 -30.81 -9.16 -8.01
CA ALA A 370 -31.63 -9.96 -8.91
C ALA A 370 -31.58 -9.50 -10.38
N LYS A 371 -31.25 -8.22 -10.65
CA LYS A 371 -31.15 -7.69 -12.01
C LYS A 371 -29.84 -8.11 -12.67
N LEU A 372 -28.74 -8.08 -11.91
CA LEU A 372 -27.43 -8.52 -12.38
C LEU A 372 -27.29 -10.06 -12.32
N GLY A 373 -28.09 -10.73 -11.49
CA GLY A 373 -28.13 -12.19 -11.40
C GLY A 373 -27.06 -12.81 -10.50
N GLY A 374 -26.52 -12.05 -9.55
CA GLY A 374 -25.44 -12.47 -8.67
C GLY A 374 -25.16 -11.48 -7.55
N TYR A 375 -24.05 -11.65 -6.84
CA TYR A 375 -23.64 -10.74 -5.77
C TYR A 375 -22.92 -9.53 -6.37
N ALA A 376 -23.44 -8.35 -6.07
CA ALA A 376 -23.00 -7.10 -6.61
C ALA A 376 -22.20 -6.29 -5.58
N ILE A 377 -21.23 -5.55 -6.08
CA ILE A 377 -20.36 -4.61 -5.35
C ILE A 377 -20.35 -3.26 -6.07
N GLU A 378 -19.98 -2.21 -5.36
CA GLU A 378 -19.61 -0.93 -5.98
C GLU A 378 -18.10 -0.98 -6.22
N ALA A 379 -17.64 -0.67 -7.43
CA ALA A 379 -16.22 -0.64 -7.78
C ALA A 379 -16.00 0.21 -9.04
N TRP A 380 -14.76 0.60 -9.31
CA TRP A 380 -14.40 1.22 -10.58
C TRP A 380 -14.68 0.26 -11.75
N ALA A 381 -15.49 0.70 -12.70
CA ALA A 381 -16.06 -0.14 -13.74
C ALA A 381 -15.31 -0.09 -15.09
N GLY A 382 -14.17 0.59 -15.12
CA GLY A 382 -13.34 0.73 -16.31
C GLY A 382 -13.07 2.18 -16.71
N PRO A 383 -12.21 2.39 -17.73
CA PRO A 383 -11.79 3.74 -18.12
C PRO A 383 -12.95 4.65 -18.48
N GLY A 384 -13.10 5.75 -17.73
CA GLY A 384 -14.14 6.76 -17.95
C GLY A 384 -15.55 6.36 -17.48
N GLU A 385 -15.71 5.16 -16.93
CA GLU A 385 -17.00 4.66 -16.43
C GLU A 385 -17.24 5.04 -14.96
N GLY A 386 -16.17 5.38 -14.23
CA GLY A 386 -16.22 5.70 -12.81
C GLY A 386 -16.67 4.51 -11.95
N THR A 387 -17.16 4.81 -10.74
CA THR A 387 -17.71 3.79 -9.85
C THR A 387 -19.10 3.37 -10.31
N GLN A 388 -19.32 2.07 -10.45
CA GLN A 388 -20.63 1.51 -10.76
C GLN A 388 -20.91 0.28 -9.91
N LYS A 389 -22.20 -0.04 -9.80
CA LYS A 389 -22.66 -1.31 -9.27
C LYS A 389 -22.45 -2.41 -10.30
N ILE A 390 -21.50 -3.31 -10.05
CA ILE A 390 -21.14 -4.43 -10.92
C ILE A 390 -21.26 -5.76 -10.17
N LEU A 391 -21.29 -6.89 -10.88
CA LEU A 391 -21.11 -8.18 -10.21
C LEU A 391 -19.69 -8.26 -9.67
N ALA A 392 -19.50 -8.84 -8.48
CA ALA A 392 -18.15 -9.11 -7.95
C ALA A 392 -17.33 -10.02 -8.89
N THR A 393 -18.01 -10.86 -9.69
CA THR A 393 -17.38 -11.68 -10.74
C THR A 393 -16.83 -10.89 -11.92
N ASP A 394 -17.26 -9.63 -12.07
CA ASP A 394 -16.90 -8.74 -13.17
C ASP A 394 -15.88 -7.68 -12.70
N PHE A 395 -15.41 -7.77 -11.43
CA PHE A 395 -14.40 -6.86 -10.89
C PHE A 395 -13.15 -6.84 -11.77
N ILE A 396 -12.64 -5.63 -12.02
CA ILE A 396 -11.40 -5.38 -12.74
C ILE A 396 -10.52 -4.44 -11.90
N THR A 397 -9.22 -4.53 -12.11
CA THR A 397 -8.23 -3.69 -11.45
C THR A 397 -8.07 -2.38 -12.20
N TYR A 398 -7.66 -1.33 -11.48
CA TYR A 398 -7.36 -0.05 -12.11
C TYR A 398 -6.05 -0.10 -12.92
N GLN A 399 -5.11 -0.96 -12.52
CA GLN A 399 -3.78 -1.02 -13.11
C GLN A 399 -3.77 -1.67 -14.51
N THR A 400 -3.36 -0.90 -15.52
CA THR A 400 -3.25 -1.32 -16.94
C THR A 400 -4.55 -1.86 -17.57
N PRO A 401 -5.64 -1.08 -17.53
CA PRO A 401 -6.96 -1.59 -17.87
C PRO A 401 -7.07 -1.97 -19.34
N GLY A 402 -7.73 -3.11 -19.59
CA GLY A 402 -7.82 -3.71 -20.93
C GLY A 402 -6.57 -4.50 -21.35
N THR A 403 -5.60 -4.68 -20.46
CA THR A 403 -4.42 -5.54 -20.68
C THR A 403 -4.30 -6.61 -19.59
N ASN A 404 -3.19 -6.67 -18.85
CA ASN A 404 -2.99 -7.60 -17.75
C ASN A 404 -3.91 -7.23 -16.57
N PRO A 405 -4.78 -8.16 -16.11
CA PRO A 405 -5.64 -7.87 -14.95
C PRO A 405 -4.85 -7.77 -13.64
N SER A 406 -3.68 -8.37 -13.59
CA SER A 406 -2.68 -8.22 -12.53
C SER A 406 -1.32 -8.65 -13.09
N PRO A 407 -0.20 -8.30 -12.44
CA PRO A 407 1.10 -8.84 -12.85
C PRO A 407 1.13 -10.37 -12.86
N PRO A 408 1.87 -11.01 -13.79
CA PRO A 408 1.81 -12.46 -14.03
C PRO A 408 2.66 -13.26 -13.03
N PHE A 409 2.37 -13.11 -11.75
CA PHE A 409 3.01 -13.81 -10.62
C PHE A 409 2.14 -13.63 -9.36
N ALA A 410 2.38 -14.49 -8.36
CA ALA A 410 1.65 -14.50 -7.08
C ALA A 410 1.69 -13.15 -6.34
N GLU A 411 0.74 -12.95 -5.43
CA GLU A 411 0.52 -11.68 -4.72
C GLU A 411 1.57 -11.43 -3.62
N TYR A 412 1.77 -12.37 -2.72
CA TYR A 412 2.47 -12.12 -1.45
C TYR A 412 3.98 -12.39 -1.54
N VAL A 413 4.87 -11.50 -1.11
CA VAL A 413 4.69 -10.07 -0.77
C VAL A 413 4.75 -9.18 -2.02
N SER A 414 4.40 -7.89 -1.91
CA SER A 414 4.51 -6.92 -3.01
C SER A 414 5.96 -6.64 -3.39
N GLY A 415 6.34 -7.00 -4.63
CA GLY A 415 7.69 -6.72 -5.13
C GLY A 415 7.99 -5.23 -5.28
N HIS A 416 7.01 -4.42 -5.70
CA HIS A 416 7.18 -2.96 -5.74
C HIS A 416 7.51 -2.39 -4.36
N SER A 417 6.79 -2.86 -3.33
CA SER A 417 7.01 -2.43 -1.94
C SER A 417 8.40 -2.85 -1.46
N THR A 418 8.84 -4.07 -1.80
CA THR A 418 10.19 -4.56 -1.45
C THR A 418 11.30 -3.77 -2.16
N PHE A 419 11.24 -3.62 -3.49
CA PHE A 419 12.21 -2.81 -4.25
C PHE A 419 12.28 -1.40 -3.67
N SER A 420 11.12 -0.79 -3.44
CA SER A 420 11.07 0.60 -3.00
C SER A 420 11.62 0.84 -1.61
N ALA A 421 11.34 -0.05 -0.66
CA ALA A 421 11.92 0.06 0.67
C ALA A 421 13.42 -0.26 0.69
N ALA A 422 13.90 -1.18 -0.17
CA ALA A 422 15.33 -1.45 -0.31
C ALA A 422 16.08 -0.23 -0.87
N GLY A 423 15.60 0.33 -1.98
CA GLY A 423 16.17 1.53 -2.58
C GLY A 423 16.14 2.73 -1.63
N ALA A 424 15.02 2.98 -0.95
CA ALA A 424 14.90 4.06 0.04
C ALA A 424 15.90 3.91 1.18
N THR A 425 16.07 2.68 1.68
CA THR A 425 16.99 2.39 2.78
C THR A 425 18.43 2.69 2.37
N VAL A 426 18.87 2.24 1.19
CA VAL A 426 20.23 2.52 0.70
C VAL A 426 20.43 4.01 0.48
N LEU A 427 19.50 4.70 -0.19
CA LEU A 427 19.61 6.13 -0.45
C LEU A 427 19.67 6.94 0.85
N LYS A 428 18.88 6.55 1.85
CA LYS A 428 18.94 7.15 3.19
C LYS A 428 20.31 6.97 3.86
N LEU A 429 20.88 5.78 3.77
CA LEU A 429 22.18 5.47 4.39
C LEU A 429 23.32 6.26 3.74
N PHE A 430 23.24 6.56 2.44
CA PHE A 430 24.23 7.39 1.73
C PHE A 430 23.99 8.90 1.86
N ALA A 431 22.74 9.35 1.73
CA ALA A 431 22.41 10.76 1.51
C ALA A 431 21.63 11.42 2.66
N GLY A 432 21.29 10.67 3.71
CA GLY A 432 20.43 11.13 4.80
C GLY A 432 18.93 11.03 4.47
N GLU A 433 18.08 11.51 5.38
CA GLU A 433 16.62 11.31 5.29
C GLU A 433 15.94 12.16 4.21
N GLU A 434 16.54 13.30 3.81
CA GLU A 434 15.92 14.23 2.87
C GLU A 434 15.94 13.66 1.44
N PHE A 435 14.78 13.64 0.79
CA PHE A 435 14.65 13.39 -0.65
C PHE A 435 14.31 14.69 -1.39
N GLY A 436 13.12 15.26 -1.13
CA GLY A 436 12.66 16.51 -1.76
C GLY A 436 12.27 16.36 -3.24
N GLY A 437 11.86 15.16 -3.65
CA GLY A 437 11.39 14.90 -5.01
C GLY A 437 9.95 15.36 -5.23
N GLU A 438 9.66 15.96 -6.37
CA GLU A 438 8.29 16.30 -6.79
C GLU A 438 8.06 16.00 -8.28
N ILE A 439 6.85 15.57 -8.63
CA ILE A 439 6.41 15.38 -10.01
C ILE A 439 4.99 15.91 -10.17
N THR A 440 4.75 16.73 -11.19
CA THR A 440 3.41 17.24 -11.51
C THR A 440 2.86 16.57 -12.76
N ILE A 441 1.68 15.98 -12.63
CA ILE A 441 0.89 15.37 -13.71
C ILE A 441 -0.25 16.32 -14.05
N ASN A 442 -0.32 16.78 -15.30
CA ASN A 442 -1.30 17.78 -15.72
C ASN A 442 -2.67 17.16 -16.01
N THR A 443 -3.67 18.03 -16.13
CA THR A 443 -5.04 17.65 -16.45
C THR A 443 -5.12 16.76 -17.70
N GLY A 444 -5.76 15.60 -17.55
CA GLY A 444 -5.99 14.65 -18.63
C GLY A 444 -4.78 13.81 -19.07
N GLU A 445 -3.65 13.85 -18.34
CA GLU A 445 -2.42 13.11 -18.68
C GLU A 445 -2.39 11.65 -18.18
N SER A 446 -3.47 11.15 -17.58
CA SER A 446 -3.63 9.73 -17.27
C SER A 446 -3.41 8.87 -18.52
N ARG A 447 -2.57 7.83 -18.41
CA ARG A 447 -2.41 6.77 -19.41
C ARG A 447 -3.62 5.84 -19.42
N PHE A 448 -4.27 5.65 -18.28
CA PHE A 448 -5.38 4.70 -18.13
C PHE A 448 -6.74 5.31 -18.48
N GLU A 449 -6.91 6.62 -18.27
CA GLU A 449 -8.11 7.40 -18.59
C GLU A 449 -7.75 8.71 -19.33
N PRO A 450 -7.16 8.64 -20.55
CA PRO A 450 -6.64 9.81 -21.25
C PRO A 450 -7.68 10.88 -21.53
N GLY A 451 -7.35 12.12 -21.18
CA GLY A 451 -8.24 13.28 -21.34
C GLY A 451 -9.39 13.36 -20.34
N ILE A 452 -9.47 12.42 -19.38
CA ILE A 452 -10.50 12.38 -18.33
C ILE A 452 -9.86 12.63 -16.97
N THR A 453 -8.80 11.89 -16.66
CA THR A 453 -8.10 11.93 -15.37
C THR A 453 -6.68 12.49 -15.58
N PRO A 454 -6.13 13.29 -14.66
CA PRO A 454 -6.83 13.94 -13.56
C PRO A 454 -7.62 15.16 -14.07
N THR A 455 -8.67 15.58 -13.36
CA THR A 455 -9.51 16.72 -13.72
C THR A 455 -8.88 18.08 -13.41
N ALA A 456 -7.84 18.10 -12.57
CA ALA A 456 -6.95 19.20 -12.26
C ALA A 456 -5.51 18.67 -12.14
N PRO A 457 -4.46 19.51 -12.27
CA PRO A 457 -3.10 19.04 -12.06
C PRO A 457 -2.93 18.42 -10.67
N VAL A 458 -2.25 17.28 -10.61
CA VAL A 458 -1.88 16.56 -9.38
C VAL A 458 -0.37 16.64 -9.24
N THR A 459 0.11 17.00 -8.06
CA THR A 459 1.55 17.01 -7.74
C THR A 459 1.81 15.93 -6.70
N LEU A 460 2.67 14.99 -7.03
CA LEU A 460 3.24 14.02 -6.10
C LEU A 460 4.49 14.65 -5.49
N GLU A 461 4.61 14.66 -4.17
CA GLU A 461 5.71 15.29 -3.44
C GLU A 461 6.16 14.38 -2.30
N TRP A 462 7.48 14.21 -2.16
CA TRP A 462 8.07 13.33 -1.16
C TRP A 462 9.17 14.07 -0.39
N GLU A 463 8.95 14.30 0.91
CA GLU A 463 9.94 14.94 1.77
C GLU A 463 11.13 14.00 2.01
N THR A 464 10.85 12.72 2.24
CA THR A 464 11.83 11.66 2.51
C THR A 464 11.78 10.52 1.50
N PHE A 465 12.83 9.69 1.45
CA PHE A 465 12.82 8.48 0.63
C PHE A 465 11.78 7.46 1.12
N GLU A 466 11.56 7.40 2.44
CA GLU A 466 10.53 6.56 3.03
C GLU A 466 9.12 6.99 2.65
N ASP A 467 8.84 8.30 2.51
CA ASP A 467 7.54 8.77 2.00
C ASP A 467 7.29 8.25 0.58
N ALA A 468 8.30 8.32 -0.29
CA ALA A 468 8.22 7.80 -1.66
C ALA A 468 8.02 6.27 -1.67
N ALA A 469 8.73 5.54 -0.80
CA ALA A 469 8.56 4.09 -0.69
C ALA A 469 7.18 3.69 -0.14
N ALA A 470 6.66 4.42 0.85
CA ALA A 470 5.32 4.21 1.40
C ALA A 470 4.23 4.50 0.36
N GLU A 471 4.38 5.58 -0.41
CA GLU A 471 3.45 5.93 -1.49
C GLU A 471 3.50 4.89 -2.64
N SER A 472 4.69 4.44 -3.02
CA SER A 472 4.86 3.32 -3.95
C SER A 472 4.16 2.05 -3.46
N GLY A 473 4.21 1.78 -2.15
CA GLY A 473 3.50 0.67 -1.53
C GLY A 473 1.97 0.80 -1.63
N ILE A 474 1.40 1.90 -1.13
CA ILE A 474 -0.06 2.11 -1.12
C ILE A 474 -0.66 2.18 -2.52
N SER A 475 0.12 2.65 -3.50
CA SER A 475 -0.29 2.68 -4.91
C SER A 475 -0.75 1.32 -5.46
N ARG A 476 -0.28 0.21 -4.86
CA ARG A 476 -0.66 -1.16 -5.25
C ARG A 476 -2.09 -1.51 -4.84
N LEU A 477 -2.57 -0.93 -3.73
CA LEU A 477 -3.96 -1.04 -3.28
C LEU A 477 -4.86 -0.18 -4.15
N TYR A 478 -4.43 1.05 -4.48
CA TYR A 478 -5.13 1.91 -5.45
C TYR A 478 -5.25 1.25 -6.83
N GLY A 479 -4.19 0.57 -7.27
CA GLY A 479 -4.20 -0.25 -8.49
C GLY A 479 -5.11 -1.47 -8.41
N GLY A 480 -5.50 -1.91 -7.21
CA GLY A 480 -6.32 -3.10 -6.95
C GLY A 480 -5.59 -4.42 -7.13
N ILE A 481 -4.26 -4.44 -7.03
CA ILE A 481 -3.41 -5.60 -7.39
C ILE A 481 -2.69 -6.27 -6.21
N HIS A 482 -2.73 -5.65 -5.03
CA HIS A 482 -2.18 -6.20 -3.77
C HIS A 482 -3.13 -5.93 -2.59
N PHE A 483 -2.97 -6.73 -1.52
CA PHE A 483 -3.59 -6.50 -0.22
C PHE A 483 -2.70 -5.62 0.68
N GLU A 484 -3.27 -5.06 1.75
CA GLU A 484 -2.53 -4.22 2.71
C GLU A 484 -1.34 -4.97 3.34
N ASP A 485 -1.56 -6.20 3.80
CA ASP A 485 -0.48 -7.02 4.40
C ASP A 485 0.65 -7.32 3.42
N GLY A 486 0.31 -7.64 2.16
CA GLY A 486 1.29 -7.86 1.10
C GLY A 486 2.14 -6.62 0.82
N ASN A 487 1.57 -5.43 0.97
CA ASN A 487 2.30 -4.17 0.90
C ASN A 487 3.20 -3.96 2.12
N LEU A 488 2.65 -3.98 3.33
CA LEU A 488 3.39 -3.68 4.57
C LEU A 488 4.54 -4.66 4.81
N ASN A 489 4.30 -5.96 4.59
CA ASN A 489 5.33 -6.99 4.75
C ASN A 489 6.39 -6.90 3.65
N GLY A 490 6.02 -6.45 2.44
CA GLY A 490 6.98 -6.12 1.39
C GLY A 490 7.90 -4.95 1.76
N GLN A 491 7.35 -3.88 2.34
CA GLN A 491 8.17 -2.75 2.81
C GLN A 491 9.16 -3.17 3.92
N ASN A 492 8.68 -3.95 4.89
CA ASN A 492 9.53 -4.47 5.97
C ASN A 492 10.63 -5.39 5.44
N LEU A 493 10.32 -6.23 4.45
CA LEU A 493 11.30 -7.09 3.79
C LEU A 493 12.36 -6.24 3.06
N GLY A 494 11.91 -5.27 2.27
CA GLY A 494 12.80 -4.42 1.47
C GLY A 494 13.76 -3.61 2.34
N ALA A 495 13.29 -3.05 3.45
CA ALA A 495 14.15 -2.31 4.37
C ALA A 495 15.29 -3.18 4.93
N GLN A 496 15.00 -4.41 5.35
CA GLN A 496 16.02 -5.36 5.82
C GLN A 496 17.04 -5.71 4.71
N ILE A 497 16.56 -5.90 3.48
CA ILE A 497 17.44 -6.20 2.34
C ILE A 497 18.34 -5.00 2.01
N GLY A 498 17.80 -3.79 2.03
CA GLY A 498 18.59 -2.57 1.83
C GLY A 498 19.71 -2.43 2.87
N GLU A 499 19.43 -2.75 4.14
CA GLU A 499 20.45 -2.78 5.18
C GLU A 499 21.52 -3.85 4.94
N ASN A 500 21.11 -5.08 4.60
CA ASN A 500 22.04 -6.18 4.34
C ASN A 500 22.95 -5.90 3.14
N ALA A 501 22.39 -5.36 2.05
CA ALA A 501 23.15 -4.97 0.87
C ALA A 501 24.13 -3.84 1.17
N PHE A 502 23.75 -2.87 2.01
CA PHE A 502 24.66 -1.82 2.47
C PHE A 502 25.81 -2.39 3.31
N GLU A 503 25.53 -3.29 4.26
CA GLU A 503 26.56 -3.93 5.08
C GLU A 503 27.54 -4.76 4.23
N GLU A 504 27.04 -5.49 3.24
CA GLU A 504 27.88 -6.27 2.32
C GLU A 504 28.70 -5.36 1.39
N ALA A 505 28.13 -4.26 0.90
CA ALA A 505 28.87 -3.30 0.08
C ALA A 505 30.01 -2.63 0.86
N GLU A 506 29.77 -2.25 2.13
CA GLU A 506 30.79 -1.71 3.02
C GLU A 506 31.97 -2.67 3.22
N PHE A 507 31.75 -3.99 3.20
CA PHE A 507 32.85 -4.97 3.26
C PHE A 507 33.82 -4.80 2.08
N TYR A 508 33.31 -4.67 0.86
CA TYR A 508 34.12 -4.51 -0.34
C TYR A 508 34.74 -3.11 -0.46
N ILE A 509 33.97 -2.06 -0.14
CA ILE A 509 34.42 -0.66 -0.15
C ILE A 509 35.60 -0.46 0.82
N ASN A 510 35.57 -1.10 1.99
CA ASN A 510 36.59 -0.95 3.03
C ASN A 510 37.70 -2.02 2.96
N GLY A 511 37.87 -2.69 1.83
CA GLY A 511 39.05 -3.51 1.53
C GLY A 511 39.05 -4.91 2.10
N GLY A 512 37.88 -5.49 2.38
CA GLY A 512 37.73 -6.84 2.89
C GLY A 512 38.47 -7.08 4.20
N LEU A 513 38.70 -6.02 4.99
CA LEU A 513 39.41 -6.09 6.26
C LEU A 513 38.53 -6.80 7.31
N GLY A 514 38.50 -8.14 7.24
CA GLY A 514 38.12 -9.10 8.26
C GLY A 514 36.67 -9.02 8.73
N ALA A 515 35.92 -10.11 8.56
CA ALA A 515 34.86 -10.51 9.49
C ALA A 515 34.06 -9.32 10.07
N ALA A 516 33.09 -8.80 9.32
CA ALA A 516 32.36 -7.62 9.74
C ALA A 516 31.39 -7.95 10.87
N ILE A 517 31.36 -7.12 11.91
CA ILE A 517 30.47 -7.24 13.05
C ILE A 517 29.36 -6.19 12.93
N SER A 518 28.10 -6.64 13.01
CA SER A 518 26.91 -5.79 12.96
C SER A 518 25.93 -6.05 14.12
N LEU A 519 25.08 -5.06 14.39
CA LEU A 519 23.96 -5.14 15.35
C LEU A 519 22.61 -5.23 14.63
N THR A 520 21.76 -6.17 15.07
CA THR A 520 20.37 -6.28 14.60
C THR A 520 19.40 -6.45 15.78
N PRO A 521 18.29 -5.70 15.87
CA PRO A 521 17.88 -4.57 15.02
C PRO A 521 18.59 -3.25 15.36
N LYS A 522 18.71 -2.33 14.39
CA LYS A 522 19.32 -0.99 14.58
C LYS A 522 18.47 -0.01 15.37
N THR A 523 17.15 -0.19 15.39
CA THR A 523 16.27 0.55 16.29
C THR A 523 15.34 -0.41 17.01
N LEU A 524 15.11 -0.14 18.28
CA LEU A 524 14.19 -0.94 19.08
C LEU A 524 13.33 -0.03 19.94
N LYS A 525 12.02 -0.06 19.70
CA LYS A 525 11.04 0.56 20.60
C LYS A 525 10.59 -0.46 21.62
N ILE A 526 10.93 -0.20 22.87
CA ILE A 526 10.56 -1.03 24.01
C ILE A 526 9.41 -0.36 24.75
N VAL A 527 8.41 -1.14 25.16
CA VAL A 527 7.33 -0.64 26.01
C VAL A 527 7.58 -1.13 27.43
N GLU A 528 7.78 -0.18 28.33
CA GLU A 528 8.05 -0.48 29.72
C GLU A 528 6.90 -1.28 30.34
N GLY A 529 7.23 -2.32 31.10
CA GLY A 529 6.27 -3.21 31.77
C GLY A 529 5.61 -4.28 30.90
N LEU A 530 5.72 -4.18 29.57
CA LEU A 530 5.39 -5.26 28.63
C LEU A 530 6.63 -6.10 28.29
N ASN A 531 7.78 -5.45 28.10
CA ASN A 531 9.07 -6.10 27.83
C ASN A 531 9.92 -6.14 29.11
N GLN A 532 10.64 -7.26 29.33
CA GLN A 532 11.58 -7.40 30.45
C GLN A 532 13.04 -7.19 30.02
N GLU A 533 13.31 -7.26 28.71
CA GLU A 533 14.65 -7.27 28.12
C GLU A 533 14.59 -6.67 26.71
N ALA A 534 15.66 -5.99 26.30
CA ALA A 534 15.95 -5.65 24.92
C ALA A 534 17.02 -6.64 24.41
N VAL A 535 16.72 -7.36 23.33
CA VAL A 535 17.58 -8.42 22.79
C VAL A 535 18.10 -7.99 21.44
N PHE A 536 19.41 -8.08 21.26
CA PHE A 536 20.09 -7.82 20.00
C PHE A 536 20.90 -9.03 19.59
N GLU A 537 20.96 -9.26 18.29
CA GLU A 537 21.91 -10.17 17.69
C GLU A 537 23.13 -9.36 17.24
N VAL A 538 24.30 -9.82 17.68
CA VAL A 538 25.59 -9.35 17.22
C VAL A 538 26.08 -10.37 16.21
N ASN A 539 26.03 -9.98 14.94
CA ASN A 539 26.37 -10.83 13.82
C ASN A 539 27.81 -10.62 13.40
N LEU A 540 28.42 -11.67 12.87
CA LEU A 540 29.78 -11.69 12.36
C LEU A 540 29.77 -12.42 11.01
N THR A 541 30.16 -11.74 9.94
CA THR A 541 30.05 -12.26 8.57
C THR A 541 30.84 -13.56 8.36
N GLU A 542 31.99 -13.70 9.01
CA GLU A 542 32.76 -14.95 9.05
C GLU A 542 33.68 -15.02 10.26
N ALA A 543 33.77 -16.18 10.92
CA ALA A 543 34.71 -16.40 12.02
C ALA A 543 35.83 -17.37 11.61
N THR A 544 36.75 -16.91 10.76
CA THR A 544 37.93 -17.71 10.37
C THR A 544 38.99 -17.75 11.47
N ASN A 545 39.08 -16.67 12.25
CA ASN A 545 39.89 -16.53 13.45
C ASN A 545 39.01 -16.14 14.64
N THR A 546 39.53 -16.24 15.87
CA THR A 546 38.82 -15.69 17.02
C THR A 546 38.69 -14.16 16.88
N ALA A 547 37.45 -13.69 16.80
CA ALA A 547 37.12 -12.26 16.76
C ALA A 547 36.47 -11.83 18.08
N THR A 548 36.67 -10.57 18.45
CA THR A 548 36.03 -10.00 19.64
C THR A 548 35.47 -8.62 19.35
N VAL A 549 34.39 -8.25 20.05
CA VAL A 549 33.85 -6.89 20.05
C VAL A 549 33.38 -6.54 21.46
N VAL A 550 33.52 -5.28 21.84
CA VAL A 550 32.98 -4.75 23.08
C VAL A 550 31.58 -4.22 22.79
N CYS A 551 30.57 -4.68 23.53
CA CYS A 551 29.21 -4.16 23.51
C CYS A 551 29.04 -3.26 24.74
N CYS A 552 28.82 -1.97 24.54
CA CYS A 552 28.59 -1.00 25.60
C CYS A 552 27.27 -0.27 25.39
N THR A 553 26.59 0.10 26.47
CA THR A 553 25.45 1.02 26.41
C THR A 553 25.90 2.45 26.64
N GLU A 554 25.35 3.39 25.89
CA GLU A 554 25.51 4.83 26.10
C GLU A 554 24.12 5.45 26.29
N ASP A 555 23.89 6.02 27.47
CA ASP A 555 22.70 6.85 27.71
C ASP A 555 22.79 8.12 26.84
N ILE A 556 21.87 8.28 25.89
CA ILE A 556 21.77 9.48 25.06
C ILE A 556 20.54 10.33 25.45
N SER A 557 19.88 9.97 26.55
CA SER A 557 18.79 10.75 27.11
C SER A 557 19.34 12.00 27.81
N THR A 558 18.46 12.96 28.06
CA THR A 558 18.85 14.22 28.70
C THR A 558 18.73 14.19 30.24
N GLN A 559 18.28 13.08 30.85
CA GLN A 559 17.95 12.98 32.29
C GLN A 559 18.19 11.57 32.88
N SER A 560 18.50 11.51 34.18
CA SER A 560 19.21 10.39 34.83
C SER A 560 18.37 9.36 35.60
N SER A 561 17.32 8.78 35.01
CA SER A 561 16.72 7.55 35.56
C SER A 561 16.91 6.43 34.55
N GLN A 562 17.78 5.47 34.90
CA GLN A 562 18.08 4.33 34.04
C GLN A 562 16.99 3.26 34.19
N ASP A 563 16.16 3.12 33.16
CA ASP A 563 15.17 2.06 32.94
C ASP A 563 15.77 0.86 32.21
N TYR A 564 17.09 0.86 32.08
CA TYR A 564 17.86 -0.28 31.62
C TYR A 564 19.11 -0.47 32.50
N THR A 565 19.66 -1.68 32.50
CA THR A 565 20.96 -1.93 33.14
C THR A 565 22.07 -1.73 32.13
N ASP A 566 23.01 -0.82 32.42
CA ASP A 566 24.17 -0.62 31.57
C ASP A 566 24.93 -1.93 31.32
N THR A 567 25.36 -2.14 30.08
CA THR A 567 26.22 -3.27 29.71
C THR A 567 27.59 -2.80 29.25
N ASN A 568 28.61 -3.62 29.52
CA ASN A 568 29.96 -3.48 28.99
C ASN A 568 30.58 -4.88 28.89
N GLU A 569 30.13 -5.61 27.87
CA GLU A 569 30.43 -7.03 27.69
C GLU A 569 31.36 -7.22 26.48
N ILE A 570 32.32 -8.14 26.60
CA ILE A 570 33.15 -8.55 25.46
C ILE A 570 32.56 -9.81 24.87
N LEU A 571 32.00 -9.70 23.67
CA LEU A 571 31.59 -10.87 22.91
C LEU A 571 32.79 -11.45 22.19
N THR A 572 32.96 -12.78 22.30
CA THR A 572 34.04 -13.54 21.65
C THR A 572 33.43 -14.55 20.71
N PHE A 573 33.71 -14.40 19.42
CA PHE A 573 33.34 -15.34 18.37
C PHE A 573 34.51 -16.31 18.18
N ASN A 574 34.32 -17.58 18.56
CA ASN A 574 35.28 -18.62 18.23
C ASN A 574 35.18 -18.99 16.75
N PRO A 575 36.23 -19.60 16.16
CA PRO A 575 36.16 -20.01 14.77
C PRO A 575 34.90 -20.84 14.45
N GLY A 576 34.13 -20.40 13.45
CA GLY A 576 32.84 -20.97 13.05
C GLY A 576 31.60 -20.46 13.81
N GLU A 577 31.73 -19.56 14.78
CA GLU A 577 30.60 -18.86 15.41
C GLU A 577 30.35 -17.52 14.70
N THR A 578 29.19 -17.32 14.09
CA THR A 578 28.83 -16.11 13.34
C THR A 578 27.78 -15.23 14.04
N THR A 579 27.21 -15.69 15.16
CA THR A 579 26.18 -14.93 15.89
C THR A 579 26.38 -15.05 17.39
N LYS A 580 26.19 -13.95 18.10
CA LYS A 580 26.05 -13.87 19.56
C LYS A 580 24.82 -13.05 19.88
N GLN A 581 24.24 -13.27 21.05
CA GLN A 581 23.15 -12.43 21.56
C GLN A 581 23.67 -11.56 22.69
N ILE A 582 23.24 -10.31 22.70
CA ILE A 582 23.40 -9.40 23.83
C ILE A 582 22.01 -9.01 24.32
N THR A 583 21.81 -9.14 25.62
CA THR A 583 20.55 -8.85 26.30
C THR A 583 20.76 -7.68 27.23
N ILE A 584 20.00 -6.62 27.04
CA ILE A 584 19.98 -5.45 27.92
C ILE A 584 18.73 -5.57 28.81
N PRO A 585 18.88 -5.83 30.12
CA PRO A 585 17.74 -5.93 31.03
C PRO A 585 17.02 -4.58 31.12
N ILE A 586 15.69 -4.60 30.99
CA ILE A 586 14.84 -3.43 31.16
C ILE A 586 14.35 -3.41 32.61
N ILE A 587 14.64 -2.33 33.31
CA ILE A 587 14.22 -2.12 34.69
C ILE A 587 12.79 -1.60 34.65
N ASN A 588 11.82 -2.49 34.85
CA ASN A 588 10.43 -2.07 35.03
C ASN A 588 10.29 -1.39 36.39
N ASN A 589 10.08 -0.08 36.33
CA ASN A 589 9.90 0.75 37.48
C ASN A 589 8.53 1.43 37.26
N ASN A 590 7.53 1.21 38.14
CA ASN A 590 6.19 1.79 37.92
C ASN A 590 6.14 3.33 38.09
N ALA A 591 7.27 4.05 37.95
CA ALA A 591 7.31 5.50 38.00
C ALA A 591 7.11 6.05 36.58
N ASN A 592 6.36 7.16 36.51
CA ASN A 592 6.15 7.83 35.25
C ASN A 592 7.33 8.76 34.93
N GLU A 593 8.14 8.43 33.93
CA GLU A 593 9.38 9.11 33.57
C GLU A 593 9.35 9.58 32.10
N LEU A 594 10.39 10.29 31.62
CA LEU A 594 10.48 10.61 30.18
C LEU A 594 10.97 9.38 29.43
N ASN A 595 10.57 9.22 28.17
CA ASN A 595 11.19 8.22 27.29
C ASN A 595 12.70 8.26 27.40
N GLU A 596 13.26 7.15 27.83
CA GLU A 596 14.69 6.97 27.88
C GLU A 596 15.15 6.48 26.52
N THR A 597 16.23 7.08 26.04
CA THR A 597 16.86 6.64 24.80
C THR A 597 18.32 6.35 25.10
N PHE A 598 18.75 5.13 24.81
CA PHE A 598 20.14 4.75 24.92
C PHE A 598 20.61 4.12 23.62
N LYS A 599 21.91 4.18 23.36
CA LYS A 599 22.57 3.45 22.30
C LYS A 599 23.14 2.15 22.85
N LEU A 600 23.04 1.08 22.08
CA LEU A 600 23.96 -0.04 22.18
C LEU A 600 25.05 0.19 21.14
N ILE A 601 26.31 0.23 21.57
CA ILE A 601 27.47 0.55 20.76
C ILE A 601 28.41 -0.65 20.74
N LEU A 602 28.90 -1.00 19.55
CA LEU A 602 30.01 -1.90 19.34
C LEU A 602 31.29 -1.10 19.25
N GLU A 603 32.31 -1.51 19.98
CA GLU A 603 33.62 -0.85 19.98
C GLU A 603 34.77 -1.85 20.04
N ASN A 604 35.96 -1.35 19.73
CA ASN A 604 37.24 -2.05 19.88
C ASN A 604 37.23 -3.47 19.28
N PRO A 605 36.84 -3.64 18.00
CA PRO A 605 36.83 -4.95 17.39
C PRO A 605 38.27 -5.47 17.25
N SER A 606 38.43 -6.80 17.31
CA SER A 606 39.69 -7.48 17.04
C SER A 606 39.47 -8.56 15.99
N ASN A 607 40.35 -8.61 14.97
CA ASN A 607 40.25 -9.53 13.83
C ASN A 607 38.90 -9.45 13.09
N ALA A 608 38.30 -8.26 13.13
CA ALA A 608 36.99 -7.92 12.60
C ALA A 608 36.94 -6.40 12.40
N VAL A 609 36.09 -5.92 11.49
CA VAL A 609 35.64 -4.53 11.43
C VAL A 609 34.22 -4.41 11.94
N ILE A 610 33.81 -3.23 12.39
CA ILE A 610 32.42 -2.97 12.71
C ILE A 610 31.80 -2.34 11.46
N SER A 611 30.88 -3.05 10.81
CA SER A 611 30.10 -2.54 9.69
C SER A 611 28.88 -1.76 10.16
N ASN A 612 28.32 -2.16 11.30
CA ASN A 612 27.15 -1.51 11.91
C ASN A 612 27.24 -1.63 13.44
N GLY A 613 27.72 -0.55 14.05
CA GLY A 613 28.10 -0.54 15.44
C GLY A 613 27.10 0.07 16.39
N GLU A 614 25.97 0.59 15.94
CA GLU A 614 25.06 1.33 16.80
C GLU A 614 23.62 0.85 16.64
N ALA A 615 22.95 0.60 17.76
CA ALA A 615 21.51 0.47 17.81
C ALA A 615 20.92 1.54 18.74
N ILE A 616 19.82 2.18 18.34
CA ILE A 616 19.09 3.15 19.16
C ILE A 616 17.88 2.48 19.79
N ILE A 617 17.82 2.50 21.12
CA ILE A 617 16.72 1.95 21.88
C ILE A 617 15.93 3.09 22.46
N THR A 618 14.62 3.14 22.19
CA THR A 618 13.70 4.05 22.86
C THR A 618 12.78 3.25 23.77
N ILE A 619 12.90 3.46 25.07
CA ILE A 619 11.97 2.92 26.05
C ILE A 619 10.82 3.92 26.20
N THR A 620 9.60 3.44 25.99
CA THR A 620 8.38 4.22 26.18
C THR A 620 7.63 3.76 27.43
N ASP A 621 7.19 4.73 28.22
CA ASP A 621 6.54 4.47 29.51
C ASP A 621 5.09 3.99 29.32
N THR A 622 4.66 3.08 30.19
CA THR A 622 3.25 2.65 30.28
C THR A 622 2.68 2.91 31.65
N GLN A 623 1.64 3.76 31.68
CA GLN A 623 0.84 3.91 32.87
C GLN A 623 -0.33 2.91 32.88
N ALA A 624 -0.29 1.94 33.79
CA ALA A 624 -1.45 1.13 34.14
C ALA A 624 -2.31 1.82 35.22
N ALA A 625 -3.61 2.01 34.96
CA ALA A 625 -4.48 2.75 35.87
C ALA A 625 -5.72 1.94 36.30
N LYS A 626 -6.06 2.01 37.59
CA LYS A 626 -7.35 1.53 38.14
C LYS A 626 -8.32 2.66 38.50
N THR A 627 -7.95 3.90 38.15
CA THR A 627 -8.73 5.11 38.38
C THR A 627 -8.71 5.96 37.12
N THR A 628 -9.65 6.90 37.00
CA THR A 628 -9.61 7.88 35.90
C THR A 628 -8.29 8.63 35.91
N THR A 629 -7.62 8.67 34.76
CA THR A 629 -6.22 9.08 34.65
C THR A 629 -6.00 9.94 33.42
N LYS A 630 -5.11 10.94 33.56
CA LYS A 630 -4.59 11.75 32.46
C LYS A 630 -3.08 11.58 32.43
N LEU A 631 -2.54 11.20 31.28
CA LEU A 631 -1.11 11.06 31.05
C LEU A 631 -0.42 12.41 31.27
N SER A 632 0.75 12.33 31.90
CA SER A 632 1.68 13.46 31.89
C SER A 632 2.26 13.59 30.47
N SER A 633 2.92 14.71 30.16
CA SER A 633 3.59 14.91 28.85
C SER A 633 4.79 13.98 28.60
N ARG A 634 5.00 12.99 29.45
CA ARG A 634 6.16 12.10 29.47
C ARG A 634 5.80 10.63 29.23
N VAL A 635 4.50 10.32 29.21
CA VAL A 635 3.99 8.95 29.09
C VAL A 635 3.12 8.89 27.85
N GLU A 636 3.39 7.96 26.95
CA GLU A 636 2.66 7.81 25.68
C GLU A 636 1.64 6.67 25.71
N ASN A 637 1.74 5.76 26.67
CA ASN A 637 0.86 4.59 26.75
C ASN A 637 0.02 4.60 28.03
N LEU A 638 -1.31 4.49 27.88
CA LEU A 638 -2.25 4.33 28.99
C LEU A 638 -3.01 3.02 28.83
N THR A 639 -2.97 2.17 29.85
CA THR A 639 -3.86 1.00 29.96
C THR A 639 -4.75 1.11 31.19
N LEU A 640 -6.06 1.23 30.97
CA LEU A 640 -7.05 1.13 32.04
C LEU A 640 -7.24 -0.34 32.40
N THR A 641 -7.23 -0.65 33.69
CA THR A 641 -7.37 -2.03 34.19
C THR A 641 -8.58 -2.17 35.10
N GLY A 642 -9.01 -3.42 35.33
CA GLY A 642 -10.22 -3.71 36.10
C GLY A 642 -11.48 -3.66 35.23
N VAL A 643 -12.64 -3.49 35.87
CA VAL A 643 -13.97 -3.51 35.21
C VAL A 643 -14.80 -2.26 35.53
N ASP A 644 -14.21 -1.31 36.25
CA ASP A 644 -14.88 -0.08 36.66
C ASP A 644 -14.94 0.92 35.49
N ASN A 645 -15.97 1.77 35.48
CA ASN A 645 -16.13 2.85 34.51
C ASN A 645 -15.15 4.00 34.80
N ILE A 646 -13.91 3.83 34.37
CA ILE A 646 -12.83 4.83 34.50
C ILE A 646 -12.48 5.42 33.14
N ASN A 647 -11.82 6.59 33.12
CA ASN A 647 -11.52 7.32 31.88
C ASN A 647 -10.01 7.49 31.69
N GLY A 648 -9.61 7.65 30.43
CA GLY A 648 -8.24 7.90 30.02
C GLY A 648 -8.13 9.21 29.24
N THR A 649 -7.03 9.93 29.44
CA THR A 649 -6.71 11.11 28.64
C THR A 649 -5.22 11.08 28.35
N GLY A 650 -4.85 11.20 27.09
CA GLY A 650 -3.48 11.33 26.61
C GLY A 650 -2.86 12.69 26.93
N ASN A 651 -1.82 13.01 26.18
CA ASN A 651 -1.08 14.25 26.21
C ASN A 651 -1.01 14.85 24.79
N ASN A 652 -0.02 15.67 24.45
CA ASN A 652 0.03 16.31 23.12
C ASN A 652 0.90 15.54 22.10
N ASN A 653 1.42 14.37 22.47
CA ASN A 653 2.20 13.47 21.63
C ASN A 653 1.28 12.38 21.09
N SER A 654 1.73 11.65 20.06
CA SER A 654 1.05 10.41 19.64
C SER A 654 1.00 9.40 20.79
N ASN A 655 -0.20 8.95 21.15
CA ASN A 655 -0.46 8.10 22.29
C ASN A 655 -1.16 6.80 21.91
N ILE A 656 -1.00 5.78 22.74
CA ILE A 656 -1.78 4.55 22.71
C ILE A 656 -2.63 4.50 23.97
N LEU A 657 -3.96 4.62 23.81
CA LEU A 657 -4.91 4.58 24.91
C LEU A 657 -5.77 3.32 24.82
N THR A 658 -5.64 2.44 25.81
CA THR A 658 -6.42 1.20 25.91
C THR A 658 -7.37 1.25 27.11
N GLY A 659 -8.66 1.13 26.85
CA GLY A 659 -9.74 1.01 27.81
C GLY A 659 -9.80 -0.35 28.50
N ASN A 660 -10.73 -0.50 29.44
CA ASN A 660 -11.02 -1.76 30.12
C ASN A 660 -12.37 -2.33 29.65
N SER A 661 -13.01 -3.21 30.43
CA SER A 661 -14.32 -3.78 30.04
C SER A 661 -15.53 -2.95 30.55
N GLY A 662 -15.27 -1.78 31.13
CA GLY A 662 -16.29 -0.86 31.61
C GLY A 662 -16.43 0.33 30.66
N ASN A 663 -17.44 1.16 30.87
CA ASN A 663 -17.69 2.32 30.00
C ASN A 663 -16.62 3.39 30.23
N ASN A 664 -15.74 3.59 29.26
CA ASN A 664 -14.62 4.51 29.30
C ASN A 664 -14.88 5.76 28.46
N ARG A 665 -14.16 6.84 28.80
CA ARG A 665 -13.97 8.00 27.93
C ARG A 665 -12.49 8.12 27.67
N LEU A 666 -12.07 8.01 26.41
CA LEU A 666 -10.69 8.08 25.97
C LEU A 666 -10.51 9.33 25.12
N PHE A 667 -9.53 10.16 25.49
CA PHE A 667 -9.21 11.42 24.80
C PHE A 667 -7.74 11.43 24.41
N GLY A 668 -7.38 11.43 23.13
CA GLY A 668 -5.97 11.48 22.67
C GLY A 668 -5.35 12.87 22.82
N LEU A 669 -6.12 13.91 22.45
CA LEU A 669 -5.80 15.35 22.45
C LEU A 669 -5.11 15.85 21.17
N ASN A 670 -3.79 15.87 21.10
CA ASN A 670 -3.05 16.21 19.88
C ASN A 670 -2.10 15.07 19.58
N GLY A 671 -1.73 14.88 18.32
CA GLY A 671 -0.83 13.80 17.90
C GLY A 671 -1.57 12.84 16.97
N ASN A 672 -0.91 11.79 16.52
CA ASN A 672 -1.59 10.72 15.78
C ASN A 672 -1.81 9.56 16.75
N ASP A 673 -3.02 9.49 17.31
CA ASP A 673 -3.34 8.63 18.45
C ASP A 673 -4.00 7.31 18.03
N LYS A 674 -3.76 6.26 18.82
CA LYS A 674 -4.46 4.97 18.72
C LYS A 674 -5.31 4.75 19.96
N LEU A 675 -6.63 4.75 19.79
CA LEU A 675 -7.58 4.57 20.88
C LEU A 675 -8.33 3.24 20.73
N LYS A 676 -8.31 2.43 21.80
CA LYS A 676 -9.02 1.16 21.89
C LYS A 676 -9.92 1.11 23.11
N GLY A 677 -11.24 1.05 22.95
CA GLY A 677 -12.20 0.96 24.06
C GLY A 677 -12.22 -0.41 24.75
N ASN A 678 -12.10 -1.48 23.95
CA ASN A 678 -12.28 -2.89 24.31
C ASN A 678 -13.73 -3.30 24.51
N GLY A 679 -14.32 -3.07 25.69
CA GLY A 679 -15.70 -3.46 25.92
C GLY A 679 -16.40 -2.50 26.88
N GLY A 680 -17.71 -2.35 26.73
CA GLY A 680 -18.45 -1.28 27.39
C GLY A 680 -19.01 -0.32 26.35
N ASN A 681 -19.72 0.71 26.80
CA ASN A 681 -20.20 1.78 25.94
C ASN A 681 -19.26 2.98 26.09
N ASP A 682 -18.29 3.06 25.20
CA ASP A 682 -17.15 3.95 25.28
C ASP A 682 -17.38 5.26 24.52
N LEU A 683 -16.63 6.31 24.91
CA LEU A 683 -16.48 7.52 24.11
C LEU A 683 -15.02 7.67 23.72
N LEU A 684 -14.74 7.68 22.42
CA LEU A 684 -13.41 7.83 21.85
C LEU A 684 -13.33 9.18 21.12
N ASP A 685 -12.35 9.99 21.49
CA ASP A 685 -12.07 11.30 20.87
C ASP A 685 -10.55 11.38 20.67
N GLY A 686 -10.08 11.08 19.46
CA GLY A 686 -8.65 11.11 19.13
C GLY A 686 -8.08 12.50 19.37
N GLY A 687 -8.75 13.53 18.87
CA GLY A 687 -8.32 14.90 19.04
C GLY A 687 -7.77 15.43 17.72
N THR A 688 -6.88 16.42 17.73
CA THR A 688 -6.28 16.88 16.48
C THR A 688 -5.21 15.91 16.04
N GLY A 689 -5.31 15.36 14.83
CA GLY A 689 -4.40 14.32 14.40
C GLY A 689 -4.84 13.63 13.13
N ALA A 690 -4.10 12.61 12.75
CA ALA A 690 -4.66 11.47 12.04
C ALA A 690 -4.77 10.32 13.05
N ASP A 691 -5.96 10.15 13.61
CA ASP A 691 -6.18 9.20 14.70
C ASP A 691 -6.86 7.91 14.21
N THR A 692 -6.56 6.79 14.89
CA THR A 692 -7.25 5.52 14.67
C THR A 692 -8.02 5.13 15.92
N MET A 693 -9.33 4.92 15.78
CA MET A 693 -10.22 4.61 16.89
C MET A 693 -10.95 3.28 16.68
N ARG A 694 -10.99 2.46 17.74
CA ARG A 694 -11.76 1.21 17.82
C ARG A 694 -12.40 1.06 19.19
N GLY A 695 -13.72 1.12 19.26
CA GLY A 695 -14.54 1.00 20.46
C GLY A 695 -14.55 -0.42 20.98
N GLY A 696 -14.96 -1.37 20.15
CA GLY A 696 -15.00 -2.79 20.52
C GLY A 696 -16.42 -3.21 20.88
N LEU A 697 -16.61 -4.04 21.90
CA LEU A 697 -17.94 -4.55 22.23
C LEU A 697 -18.76 -3.54 23.03
N GLY A 698 -19.96 -3.21 22.57
CA GLY A 698 -20.90 -2.32 23.24
C GLY A 698 -21.38 -1.22 22.29
N ASN A 699 -22.10 -0.23 22.80
CA ASN A 699 -22.57 0.89 21.97
C ASN A 699 -21.69 2.11 22.22
N ASP A 700 -20.75 2.32 21.33
CA ASP A 700 -19.68 3.29 21.44
C ASP A 700 -20.03 4.62 20.77
N THR A 701 -19.26 5.65 21.09
CA THR A 701 -19.37 6.98 20.49
C THR A 701 -18.01 7.48 20.04
N TYR A 702 -17.85 7.73 18.75
CA TYR A 702 -16.64 8.29 18.16
C TYR A 702 -16.82 9.78 17.89
N ILE A 703 -15.83 10.58 18.27
CA ILE A 703 -15.76 12.00 17.92
C ILE A 703 -14.79 12.16 16.77
N ILE A 704 -15.32 12.59 15.62
CA ILE A 704 -14.54 12.88 14.42
C ILE A 704 -14.34 14.37 14.32
N ASN A 705 -13.10 14.81 14.49
CA ASN A 705 -12.75 16.21 14.49
C ASN A 705 -11.73 16.59 13.41
N SER A 706 -11.06 15.59 12.81
CA SER A 706 -10.19 15.69 11.63
C SER A 706 -10.74 14.87 10.45
N SER A 707 -10.41 15.25 9.22
CA SER A 707 -10.76 14.43 8.04
C SER A 707 -9.84 13.23 7.84
N ARG A 708 -8.76 13.15 8.62
CA ARG A 708 -7.80 12.03 8.61
C ARG A 708 -8.05 11.01 9.72
N ASP A 709 -9.11 11.21 10.53
CA ASP A 709 -9.50 10.25 11.57
C ASP A 709 -10.13 9.01 10.92
N THR A 710 -9.77 7.84 11.43
CA THR A 710 -10.28 6.55 10.97
C THR A 710 -11.00 5.83 12.12
N VAL A 711 -12.15 5.23 11.82
CA VAL A 711 -12.93 4.42 12.76
C VAL A 711 -13.05 3.01 12.22
N LYS A 712 -12.57 2.03 13.00
CA LYS A 712 -12.70 0.60 12.66
C LYS A 712 -13.72 -0.07 13.57
N GLU A 713 -14.79 -0.57 12.96
CA GLU A 713 -15.86 -1.32 13.63
C GLU A 713 -15.94 -2.78 13.21
N SER A 714 -16.30 -3.64 14.15
CA SER A 714 -16.49 -5.08 13.90
C SER A 714 -17.97 -5.41 13.76
N ALA A 715 -18.31 -6.36 12.89
CA ALA A 715 -19.70 -6.79 12.71
C ALA A 715 -20.30 -7.31 14.04
N GLY A 716 -21.48 -6.81 14.41
CA GLY A 716 -22.18 -7.22 15.62
C GLY A 716 -21.53 -6.75 16.93
N ALA A 717 -20.61 -5.79 16.87
CA ALA A 717 -19.94 -5.24 18.05
C ALA A 717 -20.84 -4.28 18.85
N GLY A 718 -21.82 -3.65 18.19
CA GLY A 718 -22.53 -2.54 18.80
C GLY A 718 -23.66 -1.96 17.97
N ASN A 719 -24.13 -0.80 18.42
CA ASN A 719 -24.91 0.14 17.63
C ASN A 719 -24.36 1.53 17.89
N ASP A 720 -23.38 1.88 17.08
CA ASP A 720 -22.37 2.86 17.41
C ASP A 720 -22.70 4.22 16.83
N LEU A 721 -22.19 5.27 17.48
CA LEU A 721 -22.51 6.64 17.15
C LEU A 721 -21.27 7.42 16.73
N ILE A 722 -21.25 7.82 15.46
CA ILE A 722 -20.32 8.81 14.96
C ILE A 722 -20.86 10.22 15.24
N LYS A 723 -20.07 11.08 15.89
CA LYS A 723 -20.31 12.51 15.98
C LYS A 723 -19.22 13.24 15.23
N SER A 724 -19.55 13.83 14.09
CA SER A 724 -18.58 14.50 13.23
C SER A 724 -18.81 16.00 13.17
N ASN A 725 -17.74 16.80 13.23
CA ASN A 725 -17.77 18.22 12.83
C ASN A 725 -17.27 18.42 11.38
N GLN A 726 -16.96 17.32 10.70
CA GLN A 726 -16.54 17.22 9.31
C GLN A 726 -17.71 16.75 8.42
N THR A 727 -17.48 16.74 7.11
CA THR A 727 -18.30 15.92 6.22
C THR A 727 -17.89 14.46 6.46
N TYR A 728 -18.85 13.56 6.58
CA TYR A 728 -18.56 12.18 6.99
C TYR A 728 -19.44 11.18 6.27
N ALA A 729 -18.84 10.06 5.86
CA ALA A 729 -19.53 8.88 5.36
C ALA A 729 -19.38 7.74 6.37
N LEU A 730 -20.49 7.10 6.75
CA LEU A 730 -20.45 5.94 7.62
C LEU A 730 -19.70 4.79 6.90
N GLY A 731 -18.67 4.25 7.55
CA GLY A 731 -17.99 3.03 7.12
C GLY A 731 -18.82 1.78 7.45
N ASN A 732 -18.26 0.60 7.19
CA ASN A 732 -18.92 -0.67 7.50
C ASN A 732 -19.23 -0.79 9.01
N ASN A 733 -20.36 -1.42 9.34
CA ASN A 733 -20.80 -1.66 10.73
C ASN A 733 -20.96 -0.40 11.59
N GLN A 734 -21.22 0.76 10.97
CA GLN A 734 -21.53 2.00 11.70
C GLN A 734 -23.00 2.37 11.46
N GLU A 735 -23.79 2.53 12.53
CA GLU A 735 -25.25 2.65 12.41
C GLU A 735 -25.78 4.08 12.57
N LYS A 736 -25.10 4.94 13.35
CA LYS A 736 -25.59 6.30 13.64
C LYS A 736 -24.56 7.38 13.33
N LEU A 737 -25.03 8.47 12.73
CA LEU A 737 -24.23 9.67 12.47
C LEU A 737 -24.96 10.92 12.96
N ILE A 738 -24.27 11.76 13.72
CA ILE A 738 -24.72 13.12 14.05
C ILE A 738 -23.67 14.11 13.57
N LEU A 739 -24.02 14.95 12.62
CA LEU A 739 -23.24 16.12 12.27
C LEU A 739 -23.38 17.19 13.36
N THR A 740 -22.27 17.82 13.72
CA THR A 740 -22.21 18.86 14.75
C THR A 740 -21.78 20.20 14.16
N GLY A 741 -21.89 21.27 14.96
CA GLY A 741 -21.57 22.63 14.54
C GLY A 741 -22.65 23.29 13.67
N THR A 742 -22.26 24.35 12.95
CA THR A 742 -23.18 25.21 12.17
C THR A 742 -22.75 25.40 10.72
N ARG A 743 -21.64 24.76 10.29
CA ARG A 743 -21.16 24.82 8.92
C ARG A 743 -21.96 23.86 8.03
N ASN A 744 -22.04 24.17 6.74
CA ASN A 744 -22.59 23.25 5.75
C ASN A 744 -21.66 22.02 5.66
N ARG A 745 -22.15 20.88 6.12
CA ARG A 745 -21.46 19.59 6.11
C ARG A 745 -22.39 18.55 5.53
N ASN A 746 -21.84 17.52 4.90
CA ASN A 746 -22.66 16.47 4.31
C ASN A 746 -22.51 15.18 5.11
N ALA A 747 -23.54 14.35 5.04
CA ALA A 747 -23.58 13.05 5.68
C ALA A 747 -24.00 12.00 4.65
N THR A 748 -23.29 10.88 4.67
CA THR A 748 -23.59 9.75 3.81
C THR A 748 -23.67 8.49 4.67
N GLY A 749 -24.73 7.69 4.50
CA GLY A 749 -24.89 6.39 5.13
C GLY A 749 -24.11 5.28 4.44
N ASN A 750 -24.46 4.05 4.80
CA ASN A 750 -23.97 2.78 4.26
C ASN A 750 -25.18 1.89 3.89
N ASN A 751 -25.01 0.58 3.78
CA ASN A 751 -26.10 -0.33 3.40
C ASN A 751 -26.95 -0.82 4.59
N LEU A 752 -26.70 -0.32 5.81
CA LEU A 752 -27.44 -0.66 7.02
C LEU A 752 -28.60 0.32 7.22
N ASN A 753 -29.57 -0.05 8.06
CA ASN A 753 -30.59 0.89 8.51
C ASN A 753 -29.95 1.99 9.39
N ASN A 754 -29.59 3.13 8.81
CA ASN A 754 -28.87 4.19 9.48
C ASN A 754 -29.78 5.20 10.18
N ASN A 755 -29.28 5.78 11.26
CA ASN A 755 -29.88 6.96 11.90
C ASN A 755 -28.95 8.16 11.70
N ILE A 756 -29.28 9.03 10.75
CA ILE A 756 -28.44 10.15 10.34
C ILE A 756 -29.12 11.47 10.67
N LYS A 757 -28.40 12.30 11.41
CA LYS A 757 -28.85 13.63 11.82
C LYS A 757 -27.86 14.69 11.34
N GLY A 758 -28.35 15.63 10.54
CA GLY A 758 -27.66 16.84 10.12
C GLY A 758 -27.37 17.81 11.27
N ASN A 759 -26.76 18.94 10.94
CA ASN A 759 -26.47 20.01 11.88
C ASN A 759 -27.41 21.21 11.64
N SER A 760 -26.95 22.45 11.83
CA SER A 760 -27.78 23.65 11.57
C SER A 760 -27.43 24.40 10.29
N GLY A 761 -26.44 23.90 9.55
CA GLY A 761 -26.10 24.37 8.21
C GLY A 761 -26.94 23.67 7.16
N ASN A 762 -26.77 24.04 5.89
CA ASN A 762 -27.43 23.34 4.79
C ASN A 762 -26.68 22.02 4.53
N ASN A 763 -27.32 20.89 4.83
CA ASN A 763 -26.74 19.56 4.69
C ASN A 763 -27.24 18.86 3.43
N LYS A 764 -26.35 18.14 2.74
CA LYS A 764 -26.75 17.00 1.89
C LYS A 764 -26.66 15.74 2.76
N ILE A 765 -27.78 15.05 2.93
CA ILE A 765 -27.90 13.81 3.70
C ILE A 765 -28.38 12.72 2.76
N GLU A 766 -27.59 11.67 2.66
CA GLU A 766 -27.85 10.53 1.77
C GLU A 766 -27.84 9.23 2.58
N GLY A 767 -28.92 8.46 2.52
CA GLY A 767 -29.09 7.21 3.27
C GLY A 767 -28.30 6.04 2.70
N LYS A 768 -28.31 5.91 1.36
CA LYS A 768 -27.79 4.77 0.58
C LYS A 768 -28.71 3.55 0.64
N GLY A 769 -28.42 2.54 1.46
CA GLY A 769 -29.18 1.30 1.50
C GLY A 769 -29.76 1.03 2.88
N GLY A 770 -30.82 0.22 2.97
CA GLY A 770 -31.50 -0.02 4.24
C GLY A 770 -32.61 0.99 4.52
N ASN A 771 -33.45 0.73 5.53
CA ASN A 771 -34.53 1.63 5.93
C ASN A 771 -33.98 2.69 6.90
N ASP A 772 -33.68 3.86 6.37
CA ASP A 772 -32.98 4.91 7.08
C ASP A 772 -33.92 5.87 7.82
N THR A 773 -33.35 6.58 8.79
CA THR A 773 -33.97 7.76 9.40
C THR A 773 -33.05 8.95 9.21
N LEU A 774 -33.44 9.87 8.32
CA LEU A 774 -32.68 11.05 7.94
C LEU A 774 -33.35 12.31 8.51
N ILE A 775 -32.59 13.11 9.25
CA ILE A 775 -33.08 14.34 9.90
C ILE A 775 -32.16 15.53 9.56
N GLY A 776 -32.63 16.51 8.78
CA GLY A 776 -31.89 17.72 8.42
C GLY A 776 -31.63 18.67 9.60
N ASN A 777 -32.68 18.95 10.37
CA ASN A 777 -32.76 19.94 11.45
C ASN A 777 -33.01 21.36 10.96
N ASN A 778 -32.04 22.27 11.06
CA ASN A 778 -32.20 23.64 10.59
C ASN A 778 -31.32 23.79 9.35
N GLY A 779 -31.73 24.64 8.42
CA GLY A 779 -31.00 24.81 7.18
C GLY A 779 -31.91 24.50 6.00
N ASN A 780 -31.43 24.76 4.79
CA ASN A 780 -32.11 24.31 3.58
C ASN A 780 -31.46 22.99 3.18
N ASP A 781 -32.02 21.89 3.67
CA ASP A 781 -31.40 20.58 3.58
C ASP A 781 -31.82 19.82 2.32
N GLN A 782 -30.97 18.89 1.90
CA GLN A 782 -31.23 17.95 0.82
C GLN A 782 -31.19 16.55 1.40
N LEU A 783 -32.33 15.87 1.39
CA LEU A 783 -32.47 14.52 1.92
C LEU A 783 -32.76 13.56 0.78
N VAL A 784 -31.92 12.52 0.66
CA VAL A 784 -32.03 11.45 -0.32
C VAL A 784 -32.04 10.12 0.43
N GLY A 785 -33.16 9.40 0.41
CA GLY A 785 -33.28 8.08 1.04
C GLY A 785 -32.45 7.03 0.29
N ASN A 786 -32.62 6.98 -1.04
CA ASN A 786 -32.12 5.95 -1.94
C ASN A 786 -32.84 4.61 -1.73
N ALA A 787 -32.14 3.56 -1.32
CA ALA A 787 -32.61 2.17 -1.30
C ALA A 787 -33.15 1.76 0.08
N GLY A 788 -34.44 1.86 0.33
CA GLY A 788 -35.10 1.48 1.57
C GLY A 788 -36.53 2.01 1.65
N ASN A 789 -37.20 1.81 2.78
CA ASN A 789 -38.36 2.62 3.13
C ASN A 789 -37.93 3.63 4.19
N ASP A 790 -37.54 4.81 3.73
CA ASP A 790 -36.83 5.76 4.58
C ASP A 790 -37.76 6.73 5.29
N GLN A 791 -37.32 7.28 6.42
CA GLN A 791 -38.00 8.37 7.12
C GLN A 791 -37.21 9.65 6.94
N LEU A 792 -37.77 10.60 6.22
CA LEU A 792 -37.14 11.87 5.87
C LEU A 792 -37.78 13.01 6.65
N THR A 793 -36.99 13.70 7.47
CA THR A 793 -37.41 14.86 8.25
C THR A 793 -36.54 16.05 7.88
N GLY A 794 -37.08 17.04 7.16
CA GLY A 794 -36.30 18.22 6.75
C GLY A 794 -36.01 19.12 7.95
N GLY A 795 -37.07 19.46 8.69
CA GLY A 795 -36.99 20.30 9.87
C GLY A 795 -37.42 21.74 9.59
N ALA A 796 -36.49 22.68 9.67
CA ALA A 796 -36.74 24.11 9.54
C ALA A 796 -35.85 24.73 8.46
N GLY A 797 -36.49 25.23 7.41
CA GLY A 797 -35.85 25.87 6.28
C GLY A 797 -36.59 25.47 5.02
N ALA A 798 -36.00 25.74 3.86
CA ALA A 798 -36.57 25.32 2.59
C ALA A 798 -35.92 24.01 2.16
N ASP A 799 -36.51 22.90 2.59
CA ASP A 799 -35.92 21.57 2.45
C ASP A 799 -36.29 20.91 1.12
N ARG A 800 -35.43 20.01 0.66
CA ARG A 800 -35.57 19.27 -0.59
C ARG A 800 -35.54 17.78 -0.30
N PHE A 801 -36.66 17.11 -0.56
CA PHE A 801 -36.79 15.66 -0.49
C PHE A 801 -36.65 15.11 -1.90
N ILE A 802 -35.57 14.38 -2.16
CA ILE A 802 -35.18 13.96 -3.51
C ILE A 802 -35.57 12.51 -3.74
N PHE A 803 -36.29 12.26 -4.83
CA PHE A 803 -36.68 10.93 -5.30
C PHE A 803 -36.07 10.68 -6.67
N ASN A 804 -35.18 9.70 -6.73
CA ASN A 804 -34.41 9.28 -7.91
C ASN A 804 -34.75 7.85 -8.37
N PHE A 805 -35.73 7.17 -7.74
CA PHE A 805 -36.20 5.84 -8.11
C PHE A 805 -37.73 5.70 -7.97
N ILE A 806 -38.33 4.73 -8.68
CA ILE A 806 -39.80 4.52 -8.76
C ILE A 806 -40.31 3.14 -8.32
N TRP A 807 -39.43 2.19 -7.95
CA TRP A 807 -39.84 0.79 -7.73
C TRP A 807 -39.57 0.27 -6.31
N ASP A 808 -40.59 -0.39 -5.74
CA ASP A 808 -40.60 -1.24 -4.53
C ASP A 808 -40.23 -0.60 -3.18
N GLN A 809 -40.21 0.73 -3.11
CA GLN A 809 -39.76 1.50 -1.95
C GLN A 809 -40.64 2.72 -1.73
N ILE A 810 -41.01 2.98 -0.48
CA ILE A 810 -41.97 4.04 -0.12
C ILE A 810 -41.44 4.83 1.07
N ASP A 811 -40.75 5.92 0.77
CA ASP A 811 -40.28 6.83 1.82
C ASP A 811 -41.41 7.60 2.46
N SER A 812 -41.17 7.99 3.71
CA SER A 812 -42.05 8.77 4.54
C SER A 812 -41.43 10.12 4.85
N ILE A 813 -41.98 11.19 4.27
CA ILE A 813 -41.66 12.57 4.64
C ILE A 813 -42.48 12.95 5.88
N THR A 814 -41.81 13.27 6.98
CA THR A 814 -42.47 13.37 8.29
C THR A 814 -42.98 14.77 8.61
N ASP A 815 -42.41 15.82 8.02
CA ASP A 815 -42.66 17.21 8.47
C ASP A 815 -42.80 18.27 7.36
N PHE A 816 -43.13 17.85 6.14
CA PHE A 816 -43.28 18.73 4.97
C PHE A 816 -44.16 19.96 5.23
N LYS A 817 -43.62 21.16 5.03
CA LYS A 817 -44.28 22.47 5.20
C LYS A 817 -44.12 23.34 3.95
N ALA A 818 -45.17 23.39 3.14
CA ALA A 818 -45.24 24.32 2.00
C ALA A 818 -45.02 25.81 2.38
N THR A 819 -45.35 26.20 3.62
CA THR A 819 -45.11 27.56 4.14
C THR A 819 -43.63 27.88 4.35
N GLN A 820 -42.78 26.88 4.54
CA GLN A 820 -41.32 27.02 4.63
C GLN A 820 -40.62 26.87 3.27
N LYS A 821 -41.40 26.58 2.22
CA LYS A 821 -40.96 26.34 0.83
C LYS A 821 -40.25 25.00 0.63
N ASP A 822 -40.62 24.01 1.43
CA ASP A 822 -40.23 22.62 1.19
C ASP A 822 -40.65 22.17 -0.20
N GLN A 823 -39.82 21.34 -0.80
CA GLN A 823 -39.95 20.88 -2.15
C GLN A 823 -39.69 19.37 -2.26
N ILE A 824 -40.57 18.69 -2.98
CA ILE A 824 -40.32 17.34 -3.46
C ILE A 824 -39.61 17.47 -4.81
N ARG A 825 -38.43 16.89 -4.94
CA ARG A 825 -37.66 16.90 -6.18
C ARG A 825 -37.68 15.51 -6.79
N ILE A 826 -38.09 15.44 -8.04
CA ILE A 826 -38.19 14.20 -8.81
C ILE A 826 -37.15 14.25 -9.91
N ASP A 827 -36.33 13.20 -9.98
CA ASP A 827 -35.49 12.94 -11.14
C ASP A 827 -36.39 12.53 -12.31
N ALA A 828 -36.52 13.39 -13.32
CA ALA A 828 -37.41 13.12 -14.44
C ALA A 828 -36.95 11.91 -15.28
N SER A 829 -35.65 11.67 -15.34
CA SER A 829 -35.04 10.60 -16.14
C SER A 829 -35.39 9.22 -15.58
N SER A 830 -35.33 9.08 -14.26
CA SER A 830 -35.68 7.84 -13.54
C SER A 830 -37.17 7.52 -13.55
N PHE A 831 -38.02 8.50 -13.88
CA PHE A 831 -39.47 8.37 -13.91
C PHE A 831 -40.02 8.09 -15.34
N GLY A 832 -39.19 7.48 -16.20
CA GLY A 832 -39.62 6.97 -17.52
C GLY A 832 -39.55 7.98 -18.68
N GLY A 833 -38.82 9.09 -18.51
CA GLY A 833 -38.46 10.03 -19.59
C GLY A 833 -39.62 10.83 -20.23
N LEU A 834 -40.84 10.69 -19.71
CA LEU A 834 -42.02 11.43 -20.19
C LEU A 834 -42.25 12.76 -19.45
N LEU A 835 -41.46 13.02 -18.40
CA LEU A 835 -41.53 14.23 -17.59
C LEU A 835 -40.57 15.30 -18.14
N PRO A 836 -40.97 16.58 -18.16
CA PRO A 836 -40.07 17.64 -18.58
C PRO A 836 -39.07 17.98 -17.45
N GLU A 837 -37.81 18.16 -17.80
CA GLU A 837 -36.71 18.45 -16.86
C GLU A 837 -36.58 19.94 -16.50
N ASN A 838 -35.83 20.19 -15.42
CA ASN A 838 -35.41 21.52 -14.96
C ASN A 838 -36.54 22.55 -14.76
N ARG A 839 -37.67 22.14 -14.18
CA ARG A 839 -38.81 23.02 -13.93
C ARG A 839 -39.75 22.53 -12.83
N LEU A 840 -40.58 23.45 -12.32
CA LEU A 840 -41.75 23.07 -11.53
C LEU A 840 -42.74 22.26 -12.35
N LEU A 841 -43.40 21.30 -11.69
CA LEU A 841 -44.44 20.46 -12.28
C LEU A 841 -45.55 21.35 -12.88
N PRO A 842 -45.92 21.16 -14.17
CA PRO A 842 -47.06 21.87 -14.74
C PRO A 842 -48.35 21.56 -13.98
N SER A 843 -49.18 22.57 -13.70
CA SER A 843 -50.41 22.38 -12.91
C SER A 843 -51.42 21.41 -13.54
N GLY A 844 -51.40 21.24 -14.86
CA GLY A 844 -52.23 20.26 -15.58
C GLY A 844 -51.70 18.83 -15.53
N GLN A 845 -50.62 18.57 -14.78
CA GLN A 845 -50.07 17.23 -14.53
C GLN A 845 -50.19 16.80 -13.06
N PHE A 846 -50.90 17.57 -12.23
CA PHE A 846 -51.07 17.29 -10.80
C PHE A 846 -52.54 17.31 -10.41
N VAL A 847 -52.98 16.29 -9.69
CA VAL A 847 -54.36 16.18 -9.22
C VAL A 847 -54.45 15.74 -7.76
N ILE A 848 -55.46 16.26 -7.05
CA ILE A 848 -55.81 15.84 -5.69
C ILE A 848 -57.03 14.93 -5.76
N GLY A 849 -56.90 13.71 -5.22
CA GLY A 849 -57.98 12.72 -5.22
C GLY A 849 -57.47 11.30 -5.29
N ALA A 850 -58.37 10.33 -5.41
CA ALA A 850 -58.02 8.91 -5.36
C ALA A 850 -57.40 8.35 -6.66
N LYS A 851 -57.52 9.06 -7.78
CA LYS A 851 -57.09 8.64 -9.12
C LYS A 851 -56.89 9.85 -10.04
N ALA A 852 -56.20 9.65 -11.17
CA ALA A 852 -56.11 10.60 -12.28
C ALA A 852 -57.51 11.02 -12.80
N SER A 853 -57.64 12.30 -13.17
CA SER A 853 -58.86 12.87 -13.77
C SER A 853 -58.81 12.85 -15.31
N ASP A 854 -57.62 12.99 -15.89
CA ASP A 854 -57.38 12.83 -17.33
C ASP A 854 -56.00 12.19 -17.63
N ALA A 855 -55.65 12.06 -18.91
CA ALA A 855 -54.41 11.41 -19.36
C ALA A 855 -53.14 12.28 -19.20
N ASN A 856 -53.28 13.55 -18.80
CA ASN A 856 -52.15 14.44 -18.53
C ASN A 856 -51.74 14.41 -17.05
N ASP A 857 -52.62 13.98 -16.15
CA ASP A 857 -52.32 13.87 -14.72
C ASP A 857 -51.21 12.85 -14.47
N ARG A 858 -50.01 13.31 -14.11
CA ARG A 858 -48.84 12.46 -13.84
C ARG A 858 -48.64 12.20 -12.36
N PHE A 859 -49.00 13.15 -11.50
CA PHE A 859 -48.89 13.02 -10.05
C PHE A 859 -50.24 13.14 -9.38
N ILE A 860 -50.55 12.17 -8.51
CA ILE A 860 -51.81 12.08 -7.78
C ILE A 860 -51.51 12.17 -6.28
N TYR A 861 -52.15 13.09 -5.58
CA TYR A 861 -52.02 13.22 -4.12
C TYR A 861 -53.33 12.86 -3.41
N ASN A 862 -53.29 11.85 -2.53
CA ASN A 862 -54.46 11.31 -1.84
C ASN A 862 -54.17 11.05 -0.36
N HIS A 863 -54.79 11.81 0.55
CA HIS A 863 -54.73 11.59 2.00
C HIS A 863 -53.30 11.31 2.54
N GLY A 864 -52.31 12.08 2.10
CA GLY A 864 -50.91 11.90 2.51
C GLY A 864 -50.07 11.05 1.57
N ALA A 865 -50.65 10.21 0.71
CA ALA A 865 -49.87 9.42 -0.25
C ALA A 865 -49.71 10.17 -1.58
N LEU A 866 -48.47 10.22 -2.08
CA LEU A 866 -48.13 10.72 -3.42
C LEU A 866 -47.92 9.53 -4.35
N PHE A 867 -48.58 9.56 -5.51
CA PHE A 867 -48.51 8.54 -6.53
C PHE A 867 -48.05 9.13 -7.86
N TYR A 868 -47.42 8.29 -8.67
CA TYR A 868 -47.02 8.56 -10.05
C TYR A 868 -47.79 7.67 -11.01
N ASP A 869 -48.34 8.27 -12.07
CA ASP A 869 -48.96 7.57 -13.20
C ASP A 869 -47.90 7.32 -14.29
N VAL A 870 -47.36 6.09 -14.28
CA VAL A 870 -46.23 5.68 -15.12
C VAL A 870 -46.59 5.67 -16.60
N ASP A 871 -47.81 5.31 -16.98
CA ASP A 871 -48.20 5.20 -18.40
C ASP A 871 -48.98 6.43 -18.91
N GLY A 872 -49.57 7.22 -18.02
CA GLY A 872 -50.34 8.42 -18.37
C GLY A 872 -51.57 8.12 -19.21
N VAL A 873 -52.09 6.90 -19.14
CA VAL A 873 -53.35 6.54 -19.79
C VAL A 873 -54.35 6.32 -18.67
N GLY A 874 -55.12 7.37 -18.36
CA GLY A 874 -56.07 7.37 -17.25
C GLY A 874 -56.86 6.07 -17.16
N GLY A 875 -56.53 5.23 -16.16
CA GLY A 875 -57.09 3.88 -15.99
C GLY A 875 -56.12 2.81 -15.49
N ALA A 876 -54.81 2.98 -15.63
CA ALA A 876 -53.81 2.02 -15.14
C ALA A 876 -53.45 2.18 -13.65
N ALA A 877 -52.65 1.25 -13.12
CA ALA A 877 -52.26 1.21 -11.72
C ALA A 877 -51.20 2.28 -11.41
N GLN A 878 -51.60 3.35 -10.72
CA GLN A 878 -50.69 4.35 -10.15
C GLN A 878 -49.72 3.71 -9.15
N VAL A 879 -48.46 4.14 -9.17
CA VAL A 879 -47.40 3.66 -8.26
C VAL A 879 -47.24 4.66 -7.12
N LYS A 880 -47.26 4.18 -5.87
CA LYS A 880 -47.02 5.05 -4.71
C LYS A 880 -45.52 5.34 -4.61
N ILE A 881 -45.14 6.60 -4.54
CA ILE A 881 -43.73 7.03 -4.49
C ILE A 881 -43.34 7.66 -3.16
N ALA A 882 -44.29 8.19 -2.40
CA ALA A 882 -44.02 8.75 -1.08
C ALA A 882 -45.24 8.75 -0.17
N THR A 883 -44.99 8.79 1.14
CA THR A 883 -45.97 9.08 2.17
C THR A 883 -45.59 10.39 2.86
N LEU A 884 -46.47 11.38 2.84
CA LEU A 884 -46.34 12.62 3.60
C LEU A 884 -47.20 12.51 4.87
N ILE A 885 -46.52 12.37 6.01
CA ILE A 885 -47.17 12.25 7.32
C ILE A 885 -47.91 13.55 7.66
N GLY A 886 -49.09 13.42 8.27
CA GLY A 886 -49.96 14.56 8.59
C GLY A 886 -50.80 15.09 7.41
N ALA A 887 -50.63 14.52 6.21
CA ALA A 887 -51.36 14.88 4.99
C ALA A 887 -51.39 16.41 4.70
N PRO A 888 -50.21 17.05 4.57
CA PRO A 888 -50.11 18.48 4.32
C PRO A 888 -50.75 18.88 2.98
N HIS A 889 -51.08 20.17 2.84
CA HIS A 889 -51.55 20.68 1.57
C HIS A 889 -50.40 20.71 0.54
N LEU A 890 -50.55 19.97 -0.55
CA LEU A 890 -49.57 19.88 -1.65
C LEU A 890 -50.15 20.48 -2.94
N SER A 891 -49.29 21.11 -3.74
CA SER A 891 -49.62 21.64 -5.06
C SER A 891 -48.50 21.36 -6.06
N ALA A 892 -48.77 21.54 -7.36
CA ALA A 892 -47.76 21.37 -8.41
C ALA A 892 -46.50 22.25 -8.20
N ASN A 893 -46.65 23.43 -7.57
CA ASN A 893 -45.53 24.32 -7.27
C ASN A 893 -44.57 23.78 -6.19
N ASN A 894 -44.96 22.73 -5.49
CA ASN A 894 -44.14 22.06 -4.49
C ASN A 894 -43.32 20.90 -5.08
N ILE A 895 -43.53 20.56 -6.35
CA ILE A 895 -42.84 19.47 -7.03
C ILE A 895 -41.93 20.07 -8.11
N TYR A 896 -40.64 19.77 -8.04
CA TYR A 896 -39.66 20.15 -9.05
C TYR A 896 -39.14 18.93 -9.76
N LEU A 897 -39.20 18.97 -11.08
CA LEU A 897 -38.62 17.99 -11.97
C LEU A 897 -37.23 18.50 -12.33
N PHE A 898 -36.19 17.78 -11.95
CA PHE A 898 -34.82 18.13 -12.31
C PHE A 898 -34.32 17.26 -13.44
#